data_AF-A0ABD1CZ21-F1
#
_entry.id   AF-A0ABD1CZ21-F1
#
_cell.length_a   1.000
_cell.length_b   1.000
_cell.length_c   1.000
_cell.angle_alpha   90.00
_cell.angle_beta   90.00
_cell.angle_gamma   90.00
#
_symmetry.space_group_name_H-M   'P 1'
#
loop_
_entity.id
_entity.type
_entity.pdbx_description
1 polymer ?
#
loop_
_entity_poly.entity_id
_entity_poly.type
_entity_poly.pdbx_seq_one_letter_code
_entity_poly.pdbx_strand_id
1 'polypeptide(L)'
;MSGNRKLLALLQRPLEPTFYPKDNGTTVIDLPDSYFTERYRPIGESLQNRFGNDAENRIAVRNVGTPNITFAEAIDRRGGFSLFNEKHRKIAGDLIALFSGPSPTTRYAVAIQHRPDTKDLNVPSFLELFPDSFVDPAVFPRLREEGAVVQQANRMTIDIPSNFTASDREDEQRLAFFREDVGVNLHHWHWHLVYPGEGPDQVVRKDRRGELFYYMHQQLIARYNVERFCAKLARVQPLNNLRQPLPEAYFPKIIRSANNRAFPARPQNQELRDLNRVADDVIFTVSDLERWGSRIAEAIDAGMVVGPNGQRVPLTEANGIDILGNILEPSKLSVNQQFYGNYHGNLPNLIAYSHDPDNRFLEGYGVVGEFQTAMRDPAFYRLHCEVDNLFHRYKATLPVYPPAQLNFNGIQIQSLAVHAESTKGTSECPANLLATYAGRFGHPGWTLDRKETCLLSFTHLQHAPFAYRLTVNNSTGTPRRGTCRIFIGPKVDERNTPLTYKEQRILMVELDKFGVTLNPGSNNIVRRSEQSSVTIPYERTFRSAAVSSQPASPAEVYRFCNCGWPHHLLLPKGTPEGLKFDLFAMISDYAGDTVNQEFDENANCSDSHSFCGLRDRLYPDRRRHGLSVRSERCRPRCGRCRTLPERTATWRLRT
;
A
#
# COMPACT_ATOMS: atom_id res chain seq x y z
N MET A 1 4.73 -31.63 5.59
CA MET A 1 4.37 -30.18 5.58
C MET A 1 4.22 -29.53 6.97
N SER A 2 4.37 -30.23 8.11
CA SER A 2 4.19 -29.63 9.46
C SER A 2 5.40 -28.86 10.02
N GLY A 3 6.62 -29.09 9.51
CA GLY A 3 7.86 -28.56 10.10
C GLY A 3 8.04 -27.04 10.02
N ASN A 4 7.49 -26.38 8.99
CA ASN A 4 7.77 -24.97 8.72
C ASN A 4 6.92 -23.99 9.54
N ARG A 5 5.81 -24.45 10.15
CA ARG A 5 4.98 -23.62 11.06
C ARG A 5 5.76 -23.14 12.29
N LYS A 6 6.82 -23.87 12.68
CA LYS A 6 7.74 -23.50 13.77
C LYS A 6 8.39 -22.12 13.56
N LEU A 7 8.49 -21.66 12.31
CA LEU A 7 9.04 -20.32 11.99
C LEU A 7 8.13 -19.18 12.46
N LEU A 8 6.83 -19.43 12.64
CA LEU A 8 5.90 -18.42 13.13
C LEU A 8 6.21 -18.02 14.58
N ALA A 9 6.85 -18.88 15.37
CA ALA A 9 7.33 -18.55 16.71
C ALA A 9 8.44 -17.48 16.71
N LEU A 10 9.15 -17.28 15.58
CA LEU A 10 10.12 -16.20 15.39
C LEU A 10 9.47 -14.88 14.98
N LEU A 11 8.20 -14.93 14.55
CA LEU A 11 7.45 -13.79 14.00
C LEU A 11 6.44 -13.30 15.03
N GLN A 12 6.88 -13.24 16.29
CA GLN A 12 6.11 -12.74 17.42
C GLN A 12 7.05 -11.99 18.34
N ARG A 13 6.57 -10.86 18.89
CA ARG A 13 7.29 -10.05 19.90
C ARG A 13 8.75 -9.78 19.50
N PRO A 14 9.00 -9.01 18.42
CA PRO A 14 10.31 -8.93 17.77
C PRO A 14 11.50 -8.52 18.66
N LEU A 15 11.22 -7.81 19.77
CA LEU A 15 12.25 -7.30 20.68
C LEU A 15 12.54 -8.25 21.85
N GLU A 16 11.69 -9.25 22.10
CA GLU A 16 11.96 -10.30 23.09
C GLU A 16 12.96 -11.32 22.53
N PRO A 17 13.98 -11.73 23.31
CA PRO A 17 14.91 -12.76 22.86
C PRO A 17 14.21 -14.06 22.44
N THR A 18 14.81 -14.81 21.51
CA THR A 18 14.24 -16.05 20.99
C THR A 18 14.02 -17.13 22.05
N PHE A 19 14.88 -17.20 23.07
CA PHE A 19 14.73 -18.11 24.21
C PHE A 19 13.57 -17.74 25.15
N TYR A 20 12.99 -16.56 25.02
CA TYR A 20 11.82 -16.18 25.80
C TYR A 20 10.57 -16.89 25.26
N PRO A 21 9.66 -17.41 26.12
CA PRO A 21 8.45 -18.10 25.69
C PRO A 21 7.59 -17.31 24.70
N LYS A 22 7.10 -18.01 23.68
CA LYS A 22 6.21 -17.56 22.59
C LYS A 22 4.81 -18.15 22.79
N ASP A 23 3.86 -17.78 21.94
CA ASP A 23 2.47 -18.28 21.99
C ASP A 23 1.84 -18.16 23.40
N ASN A 24 1.89 -16.96 23.97
CA ASN A 24 1.42 -16.66 25.34
C ASN A 24 2.02 -17.55 26.44
N GLY A 25 3.28 -17.96 26.25
CA GLY A 25 4.03 -18.73 27.24
C GLY A 25 4.00 -20.24 27.03
N THR A 26 3.28 -20.73 26.02
CA THR A 26 3.12 -22.18 25.78
C THR A 26 4.26 -22.78 24.95
N THR A 27 4.97 -21.98 24.15
CA THR A 27 6.02 -22.45 23.25
C THR A 27 7.40 -21.93 23.64
N VAL A 28 8.39 -22.80 23.73
CA VAL A 28 9.81 -22.42 23.94
C VAL A 28 10.67 -22.93 22.79
N ILE A 29 11.66 -22.13 22.40
CA ILE A 29 12.65 -22.48 21.40
C ILE A 29 13.96 -22.84 22.11
N ASP A 30 14.35 -24.11 22.02
CA ASP A 30 15.58 -24.60 22.66
C ASP A 30 16.79 -24.23 21.79
N LEU A 31 17.53 -23.22 22.25
CA LEU A 31 18.70 -22.68 21.57
C LEU A 31 19.99 -23.36 22.06
N PRO A 32 20.92 -23.74 21.15
CA PRO A 32 22.28 -24.10 21.55
C PRO A 32 22.97 -22.93 22.27
N ASP A 33 23.91 -23.23 23.17
CA ASP A 33 24.64 -22.20 23.95
C ASP A 33 25.36 -21.18 23.05
N SER A 34 25.85 -21.62 21.89
CA SER A 34 26.50 -20.76 20.89
C SER A 34 25.59 -19.67 20.30
N TYR A 35 24.27 -19.78 20.46
CA TYR A 35 23.29 -18.84 19.91
C TYR A 35 22.90 -17.75 20.91
N PHE A 36 23.30 -17.87 22.18
CA PHE A 36 23.14 -16.77 23.13
C PHE A 36 24.09 -15.63 22.77
N THR A 37 23.55 -14.42 22.77
CA THR A 37 24.35 -13.20 22.69
C THR A 37 25.28 -13.12 23.91
N GLU A 38 26.36 -12.35 23.79
CA GLU A 38 27.35 -12.19 24.86
C GLU A 38 26.73 -11.80 26.20
N ARG A 39 25.65 -11.00 26.17
CA ARG A 39 24.91 -10.56 27.36
C ARG A 39 24.28 -11.71 28.16
N TYR A 40 23.75 -12.72 27.47
CA TYR A 40 22.94 -13.79 28.06
C TYR A 40 23.68 -15.12 28.17
N ARG A 41 24.77 -15.30 27.42
CA ARG A 41 25.59 -16.52 27.44
C ARG A 41 26.01 -16.97 28.85
N PRO A 42 26.43 -16.07 29.78
CA PRO A 42 26.82 -16.49 31.14
C PRO A 42 25.67 -17.05 31.99
N ILE A 43 24.42 -16.80 31.60
CA ILE A 43 23.22 -17.21 32.35
C ILE A 43 22.27 -18.08 31.50
N GLY A 44 22.77 -18.65 30.39
CA GLY A 44 21.96 -19.40 29.42
C GLY A 44 21.21 -20.58 30.06
N GLU A 45 21.90 -21.39 30.85
CA GLU A 45 21.33 -22.54 31.57
C GLU A 45 20.20 -22.12 32.52
N SER A 46 20.42 -21.04 33.29
CA SER A 46 19.41 -20.49 34.21
C SER A 46 18.16 -20.02 33.46
N LEU A 47 18.33 -19.36 32.30
CA LEU A 47 17.23 -18.89 31.46
C LEU A 47 16.44 -20.06 30.84
N GLN A 48 17.12 -21.08 30.35
CA GLN A 48 16.50 -22.29 29.82
C GLN A 48 15.69 -23.01 30.89
N ASN A 49 16.24 -23.19 32.09
CA ASN A 49 15.54 -23.82 33.22
C ASN A 49 14.31 -23.01 33.65
N ARG A 50 14.45 -21.67 33.75
CA ARG A 50 13.35 -20.79 34.16
C ARG A 50 12.16 -20.82 33.21
N PHE A 51 12.42 -20.91 31.90
CA PHE A 51 11.38 -20.78 30.88
C PHE A 51 10.94 -22.12 30.29
N GLY A 52 11.76 -23.17 30.38
CA GLY A 52 11.50 -24.47 29.78
C GLY A 52 10.61 -25.41 30.61
N ASN A 53 10.53 -25.23 31.94
CA ASN A 53 9.84 -26.17 32.82
C ASN A 53 8.31 -26.19 32.64
N ASP A 54 7.70 -25.06 32.27
CA ASP A 54 6.24 -24.91 32.13
C ASP A 54 5.79 -24.87 30.65
N ALA A 55 6.69 -25.18 29.70
CA ALA A 55 6.40 -25.08 28.28
C ALA A 55 5.62 -26.32 27.77
N GLU A 56 4.47 -26.09 27.12
CA GLU A 56 3.68 -27.15 26.49
C GLU A 56 4.32 -27.64 25.19
N ASN A 57 4.95 -26.73 24.44
CA ASN A 57 5.55 -27.00 23.14
C ASN A 57 7.03 -26.61 23.13
N ARG A 58 7.91 -27.51 22.69
CA ARG A 58 9.35 -27.27 22.58
C ARG A 58 9.85 -27.40 21.15
N ILE A 59 10.56 -26.38 20.68
CA ILE A 59 11.12 -26.32 19.33
C ILE A 59 12.64 -26.40 19.44
N ALA A 60 13.18 -27.61 19.23
CA ALA A 60 14.62 -27.81 19.16
C ALA A 60 15.25 -27.13 17.92
N VAL A 61 16.27 -26.31 18.14
CA VAL A 61 17.07 -25.70 17.06
C VAL A 61 18.33 -26.53 16.83
N ARG A 62 18.56 -26.91 15.57
CA ARG A 62 19.80 -27.60 15.18
C ARG A 62 20.96 -26.61 15.26
N ASN A 63 22.03 -27.01 15.95
CA ASN A 63 23.29 -26.27 15.92
C ASN A 63 23.89 -26.38 14.52
N VAL A 64 24.01 -25.25 13.83
CA VAL A 64 24.68 -25.15 12.52
C VAL A 64 25.73 -24.07 12.59
N GLY A 65 26.66 -24.06 11.62
CA GLY A 65 27.64 -22.98 11.52
C GLY A 65 26.95 -21.62 11.49
N THR A 66 27.43 -20.68 12.31
CA THR A 66 26.89 -19.33 12.39
C THR A 66 27.15 -18.60 11.07
N PRO A 67 26.12 -18.12 10.37
CA PRO A 67 26.33 -17.33 9.16
C PRO A 67 27.02 -16.02 9.52
N ASN A 68 27.89 -15.53 8.62
CA ASN A 68 28.46 -14.20 8.78
C ASN A 68 27.36 -13.15 8.56
N ILE A 69 27.00 -12.43 9.63
CA ILE A 69 26.00 -11.35 9.61
C ILE A 69 26.61 -9.99 9.97
N THR A 70 27.95 -9.86 9.99
CA THR A 70 28.63 -8.62 10.39
C THR A 70 28.21 -7.42 9.55
N PHE A 71 27.84 -7.63 8.29
CA PHE A 71 27.30 -6.57 7.43
C PHE A 71 25.97 -5.98 7.96
N ALA A 72 25.16 -6.78 8.67
CA ALA A 72 23.88 -6.37 9.22
C ALA A 72 24.02 -5.71 10.60
N GLU A 73 25.12 -5.94 11.31
CA GLU A 73 25.43 -5.31 12.60
C GLU A 73 25.71 -3.80 12.46
N ALA A 74 25.84 -3.30 11.23
CA ALA A 74 25.89 -1.87 10.94
C ALA A 74 24.57 -1.13 11.30
N ILE A 75 23.48 -1.85 11.56
CA ILE A 75 22.23 -1.31 12.09
C ILE A 75 22.08 -1.81 13.52
N ASP A 76 21.98 -0.88 14.47
CA ASP A 76 21.77 -1.25 15.88
C ASP A 76 20.46 -2.03 16.05
N ARG A 77 20.45 -3.03 16.93
CA ARG A 77 19.27 -3.88 17.22
C ARG A 77 18.03 -3.06 17.62
N ARG A 78 18.22 -1.90 18.24
CA ARG A 78 17.17 -0.96 18.65
C ARG A 78 17.19 0.34 17.84
N GLY A 79 18.02 0.42 16.81
CA GLY A 79 18.09 1.56 15.90
C GLY A 79 16.84 1.69 15.03
N GLY A 80 16.68 2.86 14.41
CA GLY A 80 15.66 3.05 13.37
C GLY A 80 16.02 2.25 12.12
N PHE A 81 15.03 1.62 11.49
CA PHE A 81 15.18 0.96 10.19
C PHE A 81 14.27 1.62 9.14
N SER A 82 14.87 2.10 8.06
CA SER A 82 14.19 2.80 6.98
C SER A 82 14.60 2.24 5.64
N LEU A 83 13.62 1.84 4.83
CA LEU A 83 13.87 1.44 3.44
C LEU A 83 14.01 2.64 2.50
N PHE A 84 13.93 3.89 2.97
CA PHE A 84 14.36 5.06 2.18
C PHE A 84 15.87 5.31 2.31
N ASN A 85 16.51 4.78 3.35
CA ASN A 85 17.96 4.76 3.49
C ASN A 85 18.58 3.65 2.61
N GLU A 86 19.51 4.02 1.74
CA GLU A 86 20.14 3.10 0.77
C GLU A 86 20.95 1.99 1.44
N LYS A 87 21.74 2.33 2.47
CA LYS A 87 22.51 1.35 3.25
C LYS A 87 21.58 0.34 3.93
N HIS A 88 20.49 0.80 4.53
CA HIS A 88 19.50 -0.07 5.16
C HIS A 88 18.82 -1.00 4.14
N ARG A 89 18.43 -0.48 2.97
CA ARG A 89 17.90 -1.30 1.87
C ARG A 89 18.88 -2.37 1.43
N LYS A 90 20.16 -2.02 1.26
CA LYS A 90 21.21 -2.96 0.84
C LYS A 90 21.41 -4.08 1.87
N ILE A 91 21.53 -3.72 3.15
CA ILE A 91 21.63 -4.68 4.25
C ILE A 91 20.41 -5.62 4.27
N ALA A 92 19.20 -5.09 4.08
CA ALA A 92 18.00 -5.91 4.00
C ALA A 92 18.04 -6.85 2.78
N GLY A 93 18.48 -6.37 1.62
CA GLY A 93 18.69 -7.16 0.41
C GLY A 93 19.68 -8.32 0.61
N ASP A 94 20.79 -8.06 1.27
CA ASP A 94 21.83 -9.05 1.58
C ASP A 94 21.34 -10.09 2.61
N LEU A 95 20.58 -9.67 3.62
CA LEU A 95 19.90 -10.59 4.55
C LEU A 95 18.87 -11.47 3.83
N ILE A 96 18.09 -10.90 2.91
CA ILE A 96 17.14 -11.67 2.08
C ILE A 96 17.89 -12.68 1.22
N ALA A 97 19.01 -12.31 0.62
CA ALA A 97 19.86 -13.22 -0.15
C ALA A 97 20.37 -14.38 0.72
N LEU A 98 20.86 -14.08 1.93
CA LEU A 98 21.31 -15.07 2.91
C LEU A 98 20.19 -16.07 3.26
N PHE A 99 18.97 -15.57 3.52
CA PHE A 99 17.82 -16.41 3.88
C PHE A 99 17.21 -17.16 2.69
N SER A 100 17.43 -16.67 1.46
CA SER A 100 16.97 -17.32 0.23
C SER A 100 17.92 -18.42 -0.25
N GLY A 101 19.11 -18.54 0.35
CA GLY A 101 20.11 -19.55 0.01
C GLY A 101 19.64 -21.00 0.29
N PRO A 102 20.37 -21.98 -0.25
CA PRO A 102 20.03 -23.42 -0.15
C PRO A 102 20.15 -23.96 1.28
N SER A 103 20.78 -23.23 2.20
CA SER A 103 20.89 -23.63 3.60
C SER A 103 19.49 -23.64 4.27
N PRO A 104 19.06 -24.76 4.88
CA PRO A 104 17.71 -24.91 5.43
C PRO A 104 17.41 -24.08 6.68
N THR A 105 18.39 -23.35 7.23
CA THR A 105 18.39 -22.86 8.62
C THR A 105 18.07 -21.39 8.84
N THR A 106 17.85 -20.58 7.80
CA THR A 106 17.68 -19.13 8.01
C THR A 106 16.54 -18.57 7.17
N ARG A 107 15.48 -18.08 7.82
CA ARG A 107 14.21 -17.67 7.16
C ARG A 107 13.61 -16.47 7.88
N TYR A 108 13.30 -15.41 7.13
CA TYR A 108 12.66 -14.19 7.64
C TYR A 108 11.56 -13.74 6.67
N ALA A 109 10.57 -13.01 7.18
CA ALA A 109 9.52 -12.26 6.47
C ALA A 109 9.50 -12.31 4.92
N VAL A 110 10.42 -11.62 4.25
CA VAL A 110 10.48 -11.54 2.77
C VAL A 110 10.94 -12.87 2.15
N ALA A 111 11.94 -13.52 2.75
CA ALA A 111 12.39 -14.84 2.30
C ALA A 111 11.29 -15.90 2.48
N ILE A 112 10.48 -15.81 3.54
CA ILE A 112 9.31 -16.68 3.77
C ILE A 112 8.29 -16.53 2.63
N GLN A 113 8.12 -15.31 2.09
CA GLN A 113 7.20 -15.06 0.99
C GLN A 113 7.71 -15.59 -0.37
N HIS A 114 9.03 -15.63 -0.58
CA HIS A 114 9.59 -15.99 -1.89
C HIS A 114 10.09 -17.43 -1.99
N ARG A 115 10.42 -18.10 -0.87
CA ARG A 115 10.90 -19.47 -0.92
C ARG A 115 9.77 -20.45 -1.27
N PRO A 116 10.00 -21.40 -2.20
CA PRO A 116 9.01 -22.41 -2.57
C PRO A 116 8.53 -23.29 -1.41
N ASP A 117 9.39 -23.54 -0.43
CA ASP A 117 9.12 -24.44 0.71
C ASP A 117 8.38 -23.77 1.88
N THR A 118 8.25 -22.44 1.87
CA THR A 118 7.49 -21.68 2.89
C THR A 118 6.27 -20.99 2.32
N LYS A 119 5.86 -21.36 1.10
CA LYS A 119 4.72 -20.74 0.46
C LYS A 119 3.54 -20.75 1.41
N ASP A 120 3.19 -21.87 2.05
CA ASP A 120 1.98 -22.08 2.86
C ASP A 120 2.00 -21.49 4.30
N LEU A 121 2.93 -20.59 4.61
CA LEU A 121 3.01 -19.98 5.94
C LEU A 121 2.23 -18.67 6.03
N ASN A 122 1.29 -18.63 6.98
CA ASN A 122 0.62 -17.40 7.37
C ASN A 122 1.49 -16.59 8.31
N VAL A 123 2.07 -15.52 7.77
CA VAL A 123 2.94 -14.65 8.55
C VAL A 123 2.11 -13.51 9.14
N PRO A 124 2.29 -13.18 10.43
CA PRO A 124 1.59 -12.06 11.08
C PRO A 124 1.72 -10.75 10.32
N SER A 125 0.66 -9.94 10.41
CA SER A 125 0.62 -8.58 9.85
C SER A 125 1.65 -7.67 10.53
N PHE A 126 2.05 -6.59 9.87
CA PHE A 126 2.96 -5.62 10.49
C PHE A 126 2.34 -4.96 11.74
N LEU A 127 1.01 -4.81 11.77
CA LEU A 127 0.25 -4.31 12.92
C LEU A 127 0.44 -5.19 14.18
N GLU A 128 0.50 -6.52 14.02
CA GLU A 128 0.73 -7.45 15.13
C GLU A 128 2.18 -7.43 15.63
N LEU A 129 3.13 -7.10 14.75
CA LEU A 129 4.56 -7.09 15.08
C LEU A 129 5.02 -5.77 15.69
N PHE A 130 4.56 -4.65 15.12
CA PHE A 130 4.97 -3.29 15.47
C PHE A 130 3.74 -2.36 15.58
N PRO A 131 2.85 -2.63 16.54
CA PRO A 131 1.63 -1.85 16.77
C PRO A 131 1.89 -0.35 17.01
N ASP A 132 3.06 -0.02 17.53
CA ASP A 132 3.54 1.33 17.84
C ASP A 132 3.76 2.22 16.60
N SER A 133 3.82 1.62 15.41
CA SER A 133 3.81 2.37 14.15
C SER A 133 2.42 2.87 13.75
N PHE A 134 1.34 2.40 14.41
CA PHE A 134 -0.02 2.66 13.95
C PHE A 134 -0.92 3.45 14.89
N VAL A 135 -0.63 3.44 16.19
CA VAL A 135 -1.52 4.01 17.21
C VAL A 135 -0.82 5.03 18.09
N ASP A 136 -1.63 5.90 18.69
CA ASP A 136 -1.21 6.82 19.74
C ASP A 136 -0.54 6.05 20.91
N PRO A 137 0.72 6.37 21.27
CA PRO A 137 1.41 5.69 22.36
C PRO A 137 0.77 5.89 23.73
N ALA A 138 -0.12 6.87 23.91
CA ALA A 138 -0.91 7.03 25.14
C ALA A 138 -1.81 5.82 25.44
N VAL A 139 -2.08 4.96 24.44
CA VAL A 139 -2.78 3.69 24.60
C VAL A 139 -1.95 2.65 25.35
N PHE A 140 -0.62 2.62 25.21
CA PHE A 140 0.19 1.54 25.80
C PHE A 140 0.19 1.50 27.33
N PRO A 141 0.31 2.63 28.06
CA PRO A 141 0.16 2.64 29.51
C PRO A 141 -1.22 2.14 29.96
N ARG A 142 -2.29 2.52 29.25
CA ARG A 142 -3.66 2.06 29.53
C ARG A 142 -3.82 0.56 29.30
N LEU A 143 -3.23 0.04 28.21
CA LEU A 143 -3.20 -1.40 27.94
C LEU A 143 -2.43 -2.16 29.02
N ARG A 144 -1.33 -1.59 29.52
CA ARG A 144 -0.56 -2.18 30.63
C ARG A 144 -1.39 -2.22 31.91
N GLU A 145 -2.06 -1.13 32.23
CA GLU A 145 -2.93 -1.03 33.41
C GLU A 145 -4.08 -2.04 33.33
N GLU A 146 -4.83 -2.05 32.23
CA GLU A 146 -5.91 -3.00 31.96
C GLU A 146 -5.40 -4.44 32.03
N GLY A 147 -4.26 -4.70 31.39
CA GLY A 147 -3.64 -6.01 31.31
C GLY A 147 -3.07 -6.55 32.63
N ALA A 148 -2.69 -5.66 33.55
CA ALA A 148 -2.11 -6.02 34.84
C ALA A 148 -3.15 -6.11 35.96
N VAL A 149 -4.22 -5.32 35.88
CA VAL A 149 -5.22 -5.18 36.97
C VAL A 149 -6.48 -6.00 36.69
N VAL A 150 -6.93 -6.09 35.43
CA VAL A 150 -8.23 -6.65 35.07
C VAL A 150 -8.09 -8.07 34.51
N GLN A 151 -8.80 -9.02 35.11
CA GLN A 151 -8.90 -10.38 34.60
C GLN A 151 -9.47 -10.40 33.19
N GLN A 152 -8.91 -11.20 32.29
CA GLN A 152 -9.31 -11.33 30.88
C GLN A 152 -10.82 -11.26 30.61
N ALA A 153 -11.64 -11.99 31.38
CA ALA A 153 -13.10 -12.07 31.17
C ALA A 153 -13.83 -10.73 31.39
N ASN A 154 -13.22 -9.81 32.13
CA ASN A 154 -13.79 -8.52 32.51
C ASN A 154 -13.11 -7.34 31.82
N ARG A 155 -12.16 -7.60 30.90
CA ARG A 155 -11.42 -6.53 30.23
C ARG A 155 -12.33 -5.70 29.34
N MET A 156 -12.17 -4.39 29.42
CA MET A 156 -12.88 -3.45 28.58
C MET A 156 -12.09 -3.11 27.32
N THR A 157 -12.82 -2.69 26.29
CA THR A 157 -12.19 -2.20 25.06
C THR A 157 -11.64 -0.80 25.28
N ILE A 158 -10.38 -0.59 24.91
CA ILE A 158 -9.74 0.72 24.94
C ILE A 158 -9.95 1.39 23.57
N ASP A 159 -10.72 2.48 23.56
CA ASP A 159 -10.96 3.29 22.37
C ASP A 159 -9.76 4.19 22.04
N ILE A 160 -9.32 4.13 20.79
CA ILE A 160 -8.30 5.01 20.20
C ILE A 160 -9.01 6.22 19.60
N PRO A 161 -8.69 7.45 20.05
CA PRO A 161 -9.32 8.65 19.52
C PRO A 161 -8.96 8.86 18.04
N SER A 162 -9.94 9.24 17.22
CA SER A 162 -9.71 9.55 15.79
C SER A 162 -8.88 10.81 15.59
N ASN A 163 -9.05 11.80 16.46
CA ASN A 163 -8.32 13.06 16.43
C ASN A 163 -7.28 13.06 17.55
N PHE A 164 -6.03 12.72 17.24
CA PHE A 164 -4.92 12.73 18.21
C PHE A 164 -3.69 13.49 17.71
N THR A 165 -3.54 13.69 16.40
CA THR A 165 -2.39 14.36 15.78
C THR A 165 -2.53 15.88 15.74
N ALA A 166 -3.72 16.39 15.42
CA ALA A 166 -4.08 17.80 15.50
C ALA A 166 -5.56 18.02 15.89
N SER A 167 -5.93 19.27 16.15
CA SER A 167 -7.32 19.69 16.35
C SER A 167 -7.92 20.18 15.03
N ASP A 168 -9.25 20.37 14.99
CA ASP A 168 -9.97 20.87 13.81
C ASP A 168 -9.58 22.31 13.38
N ARG A 169 -8.71 22.99 14.16
CA ARG A 169 -8.08 24.25 13.75
C ARG A 169 -7.05 24.07 12.63
N GLU A 170 -6.51 22.87 12.48
CA GLU A 170 -5.64 22.50 11.37
C GLU A 170 -6.51 21.96 10.24
N ASP A 171 -6.52 22.65 9.09
CA ASP A 171 -7.35 22.27 7.96
C ASP A 171 -7.00 20.87 7.42
N GLU A 172 -5.71 20.52 7.44
CA GLU A 172 -5.28 19.18 7.04
C GLU A 172 -5.82 18.09 7.99
N GLN A 173 -6.24 18.38 9.22
CA GLN A 173 -6.84 17.40 10.14
C GLN A 173 -8.09 16.74 9.55
N ARG A 174 -8.81 17.41 8.65
CA ARG A 174 -10.01 16.88 7.99
C ARG A 174 -9.75 15.59 7.19
N LEU A 175 -8.50 15.34 6.80
CA LEU A 175 -8.07 14.14 6.07
C LEU A 175 -7.36 13.11 6.96
N ALA A 176 -7.31 13.30 8.28
CA ALA A 176 -6.68 12.32 9.19
C ALA A 176 -7.31 10.92 9.05
N PHE A 177 -8.63 10.83 8.83
CA PHE A 177 -9.32 9.55 8.60
C PHE A 177 -8.79 8.75 7.40
N PHE A 178 -8.15 9.42 6.42
CA PHE A 178 -7.54 8.79 5.26
C PHE A 178 -6.04 8.56 5.48
N ARG A 179 -5.34 9.61 5.93
CA ARG A 179 -3.87 9.59 6.11
C ARG A 179 -3.43 8.64 7.21
N GLU A 180 -4.19 8.58 8.30
CA GLU A 180 -3.86 7.86 9.52
C GLU A 180 -4.62 6.52 9.64
N ASP A 181 -5.40 6.15 8.62
CA ASP A 181 -6.05 4.85 8.54
C ASP A 181 -5.02 3.72 8.58
N VAL A 182 -5.25 2.76 9.47
CA VAL A 182 -4.34 1.63 9.67
C VAL A 182 -4.27 0.75 8.41
N GLY A 183 -5.40 0.52 7.74
CA GLY A 183 -5.48 -0.31 6.54
C GLY A 183 -4.74 0.30 5.35
N VAL A 184 -4.84 1.62 5.15
CA VAL A 184 -4.11 2.34 4.08
C VAL A 184 -2.60 2.26 4.29
N ASN A 185 -2.15 2.52 5.51
CA ASN A 185 -0.73 2.44 5.86
C ASN A 185 -0.20 1.00 5.77
N LEU A 186 -1.01 -0.01 6.15
CA LEU A 186 -0.70 -1.42 5.94
C LEU A 186 -0.63 -1.77 4.45
N HIS A 187 -1.55 -1.30 3.62
CA HIS A 187 -1.51 -1.52 2.17
C HIS A 187 -0.21 -0.99 1.57
N HIS A 188 0.17 0.24 1.89
CA HIS A 188 1.40 0.87 1.39
C HIS A 188 2.66 0.10 1.82
N TRP A 189 2.73 -0.33 3.09
CA TRP A 189 3.82 -1.18 3.56
C TRP A 189 3.86 -2.54 2.84
N HIS A 190 2.73 -3.22 2.70
CA HIS A 190 2.66 -4.53 2.02
C HIS A 190 2.97 -4.41 0.53
N TRP A 191 2.58 -3.33 -0.13
CA TRP A 191 2.90 -3.08 -1.53
C TRP A 191 4.41 -2.99 -1.73
N HIS A 192 5.10 -2.19 -0.90
CA HIS A 192 6.57 -2.09 -0.94
C HIS A 192 7.28 -3.36 -0.46
N LEU A 193 6.65 -4.18 0.41
CA LEU A 193 7.13 -5.51 0.75
C LEU A 193 7.08 -6.46 -0.46
N VAL A 194 5.99 -6.41 -1.24
CA VAL A 194 5.80 -7.24 -2.43
C VAL A 194 6.67 -6.76 -3.59
N TYR A 195 6.85 -5.45 -3.75
CA TYR A 195 7.63 -4.82 -4.83
C TYR A 195 8.83 -4.03 -4.29
N PRO A 196 9.81 -4.69 -3.65
CA PRO A 196 10.97 -3.98 -3.11
C PRO A 196 11.88 -3.45 -4.20
N GLY A 197 12.51 -2.31 -3.96
CA GLY A 197 13.47 -1.69 -4.88
C GLY A 197 14.85 -2.37 -4.91
N GLU A 198 15.22 -3.12 -3.86
CA GLU A 198 16.55 -3.72 -3.67
C GLU A 198 16.45 -5.19 -3.23
N GLY A 199 17.47 -5.99 -3.50
CA GLY A 199 17.56 -7.41 -3.12
C GLY A 199 17.88 -8.36 -4.28
N PRO A 200 17.70 -9.68 -4.09
CA PRO A 200 17.93 -10.67 -5.14
C PRO A 200 17.06 -10.41 -6.38
N ASP A 201 17.58 -10.69 -7.57
CA ASP A 201 16.85 -10.43 -8.83
C ASP A 201 15.48 -11.11 -8.87
N GLN A 202 15.37 -12.35 -8.38
CA GLN A 202 14.10 -13.08 -8.27
C GLN A 202 13.06 -12.42 -7.36
N VAL A 203 13.51 -11.55 -6.45
CA VAL A 203 12.66 -10.79 -5.53
C VAL A 203 12.29 -9.44 -6.15
N VAL A 204 13.23 -8.72 -6.77
CA VAL A 204 12.97 -7.37 -7.30
C VAL A 204 12.29 -7.40 -8.68
N ARG A 205 12.71 -8.31 -9.57
CA ARG A 205 12.27 -8.36 -10.98
C ARG A 205 10.90 -9.02 -11.14
N LYS A 206 9.86 -8.29 -10.74
CA LYS A 206 8.46 -8.65 -10.97
C LYS A 206 7.91 -7.96 -12.23
N ASP A 207 6.88 -8.55 -12.81
CA ASP A 207 6.25 -8.04 -14.05
C ASP A 207 5.75 -6.60 -13.87
N ARG A 208 6.14 -5.72 -14.81
CA ARG A 208 5.70 -4.32 -14.91
C ARG A 208 5.75 -3.53 -13.59
N ARG A 209 6.70 -3.87 -12.71
CA ARG A 209 6.76 -3.36 -11.35
C ARG A 209 6.97 -1.84 -11.28
N GLY A 210 7.67 -1.24 -12.25
CA GLY A 210 7.84 0.21 -12.36
C GLY A 210 6.57 0.90 -12.85
N GLU A 211 5.82 0.28 -13.76
CA GLU A 211 4.51 0.80 -14.15
C GLU A 211 3.52 0.71 -12.98
N LEU A 212 3.58 -0.37 -12.20
CA LEU A 212 2.72 -0.56 -11.03
C LEU A 212 3.08 0.43 -9.91
N PHE A 213 4.36 0.78 -9.74
CA PHE A 213 4.80 1.87 -8.86
C PHE A 213 4.11 3.18 -9.22
N TYR A 214 4.15 3.56 -10.50
CA TYR A 214 3.40 4.73 -10.99
C TYR A 214 1.91 4.60 -10.67
N TYR A 215 1.29 3.49 -11.06
CA TYR A 215 -0.17 3.40 -11.04
C TYR A 215 -0.76 3.36 -9.64
N MET A 216 -0.17 2.59 -8.72
CA MET A 216 -0.64 2.52 -7.33
C MET A 216 -0.58 3.92 -6.69
N HIS A 217 0.54 4.63 -6.84
CA HIS A 217 0.69 5.97 -6.27
C HIS A 217 -0.15 7.04 -6.99
N GLN A 218 -0.35 6.92 -8.31
CA GLN A 218 -1.28 7.81 -9.05
C GLN A 218 -2.70 7.65 -8.53
N GLN A 219 -3.15 6.42 -8.31
CA GLN A 219 -4.48 6.13 -7.75
C GLN A 219 -4.62 6.59 -6.30
N LEU A 220 -3.56 6.48 -5.50
CA LEU A 220 -3.48 7.05 -4.15
C LEU A 220 -3.66 8.57 -4.18
N ILE A 221 -2.94 9.29 -5.05
CA ILE A 221 -3.06 10.75 -5.21
C ILE A 221 -4.44 11.16 -5.75
N ALA A 222 -5.02 10.39 -6.68
CA ALA A 222 -6.38 10.60 -7.15
C ALA A 222 -7.39 10.48 -6.00
N ARG A 223 -7.34 9.37 -5.24
CA ARG A 223 -8.19 9.15 -4.05
C ARG A 223 -8.03 10.27 -3.03
N TYR A 224 -6.79 10.64 -2.69
CA TYR A 224 -6.52 11.72 -1.75
C TYR A 224 -7.10 13.06 -2.21
N ASN A 225 -6.91 13.45 -3.48
CA ASN A 225 -7.48 14.69 -4.02
C ASN A 225 -9.02 14.68 -4.04
N VAL A 226 -9.64 13.54 -4.33
CA VAL A 226 -11.09 13.39 -4.23
C VAL A 226 -11.54 13.59 -2.78
N GLU A 227 -10.82 13.05 -1.80
CA GLU A 227 -11.12 13.27 -0.38
C GLU A 227 -10.92 14.72 0.04
N ARG A 228 -9.91 15.42 -0.52
CA ARG A 228 -9.74 16.86 -0.30
C ARG A 228 -10.98 17.63 -0.76
N PHE A 229 -11.54 17.30 -1.93
CA PHE A 229 -12.79 17.92 -2.39
C PHE A 229 -13.97 17.61 -1.46
N CYS A 230 -14.11 16.37 -0.99
CA CYS A 230 -15.09 16.00 0.04
C CYS A 230 -14.92 16.84 1.33
N ALA A 231 -13.69 17.18 1.69
CA ALA A 231 -13.33 17.97 2.87
C ALA A 231 -13.29 19.49 2.63
N LYS A 232 -13.73 19.97 1.45
CA LYS A 232 -13.66 21.37 1.00
C LYS A 232 -12.24 21.95 1.01
N LEU A 233 -11.28 21.14 0.56
CA LEU A 233 -9.88 21.50 0.40
C LEU A 233 -9.48 21.40 -1.06
N ALA A 234 -8.71 22.37 -1.54
CA ALA A 234 -8.19 22.38 -2.90
C ALA A 234 -7.26 21.18 -3.14
N ARG A 235 -7.03 20.83 -4.42
CA ARG A 235 -6.06 19.79 -4.78
C ARG A 235 -4.69 20.03 -4.12
N VAL A 236 -4.04 18.93 -3.78
CA VAL A 236 -2.70 18.96 -3.20
C VAL A 236 -1.73 19.70 -4.14
N GLN A 237 -0.90 20.55 -3.56
CA GLN A 237 0.13 21.27 -4.32
C GLN A 237 1.38 20.38 -4.45
N PRO A 238 1.98 20.27 -5.65
CA PRO A 238 3.21 19.50 -5.81
C PRO A 238 4.37 20.10 -5.01
N LEU A 239 5.32 19.25 -4.63
CA LEU A 239 6.60 19.67 -4.06
C LEU A 239 7.62 19.93 -5.18
N ASN A 240 7.34 20.92 -6.03
CA ASN A 240 8.14 21.26 -7.21
C ASN A 240 9.28 22.26 -6.94
N ASN A 241 9.33 22.83 -5.73
CA ASN A 241 10.41 23.72 -5.29
C ASN A 241 10.89 23.32 -3.90
N LEU A 242 12.06 22.69 -3.84
CA LEU A 242 12.66 22.19 -2.59
C LEU A 242 13.28 23.29 -1.73
N ARG A 243 13.37 24.53 -2.24
CA ARG A 243 13.96 25.68 -1.53
C ARG A 243 12.91 26.56 -0.87
N GLN A 244 11.62 26.31 -1.15
CA GLN A 244 10.54 26.97 -0.44
C GLN A 244 10.25 26.24 0.89
N PRO A 245 9.98 26.97 1.98
CA PRO A 245 9.52 26.36 3.22
C PRO A 245 8.28 25.49 3.00
N LEU A 246 8.23 24.32 3.63
CA LEU A 246 7.06 23.45 3.61
C LEU A 246 5.98 24.01 4.54
N PRO A 247 4.85 24.51 4.02
CA PRO A 247 3.81 25.13 4.84
C PRO A 247 3.07 24.13 5.73
N GLU A 248 3.04 22.84 5.38
CA GLU A 248 2.33 21.82 6.17
C GLU A 248 3.19 21.33 7.34
N ALA A 249 2.72 21.60 8.57
CA ALA A 249 3.25 20.97 9.77
C ALA A 249 2.68 19.55 9.96
N TYR A 250 3.39 18.68 10.68
CA TYR A 250 2.83 17.41 11.13
C TYR A 250 3.49 16.92 12.42
N PHE A 251 2.66 16.60 13.41
CA PHE A 251 3.09 16.12 14.73
C PHE A 251 2.53 14.71 14.97
N PRO A 252 3.28 13.67 14.62
CA PRO A 252 2.75 12.31 14.43
C PRO A 252 2.28 11.62 15.72
N LYS A 253 2.75 12.09 16.88
CA LYS A 253 2.52 11.52 18.23
C LYS A 253 3.04 10.09 18.46
N ILE A 254 3.29 9.31 17.41
CA ILE A 254 3.78 7.93 17.52
C ILE A 254 5.25 7.85 17.94
N ILE A 255 5.60 6.73 18.59
CA ILE A 255 6.92 6.47 19.19
C ILE A 255 7.40 5.09 18.75
N ARG A 256 8.69 4.96 18.47
CA ARG A 256 9.33 3.66 18.24
C ARG A 256 9.56 2.96 19.57
N SER A 257 8.82 1.89 19.84
CA SER A 257 8.93 1.12 21.09
C SER A 257 10.28 0.42 21.25
N ALA A 258 11.04 0.25 20.16
CA ALA A 258 12.38 -0.33 20.21
C ALA A 258 13.37 0.46 21.06
N ASN A 259 13.26 1.79 21.05
CA ASN A 259 14.20 2.73 21.67
C ASN A 259 13.52 3.90 22.39
N ASN A 260 12.18 3.93 22.46
CA ASN A 260 11.39 5.02 23.02
C ASN A 260 11.68 6.40 22.41
N ARG A 261 12.16 6.45 21.16
CA ARG A 261 12.30 7.70 20.40
C ARG A 261 11.02 7.99 19.65
N ALA A 262 10.49 9.20 19.85
CA ALA A 262 9.38 9.69 19.04
C ALA A 262 9.78 9.74 17.56
N PHE A 263 8.81 9.59 16.67
CA PHE A 263 9.02 10.08 15.30
C PHE A 263 9.05 11.61 15.38
N PRO A 264 10.17 12.26 15.00
CA PRO A 264 10.26 13.71 15.10
C PRO A 264 9.15 14.41 14.32
N ALA A 265 8.60 15.46 14.92
CA ALA A 265 7.60 16.30 14.27
C ALA A 265 8.27 17.26 13.28
N ARG A 266 7.49 17.72 12.30
CA ARG A 266 7.89 18.81 11.41
C ARG A 266 7.04 20.05 11.73
N PRO A 267 7.65 21.15 12.20
CA PRO A 267 6.92 22.39 12.42
C PRO A 267 6.48 23.02 11.10
N GLN A 268 5.59 24.01 11.20
CA GLN A 268 5.12 24.76 10.04
C GLN A 268 6.27 25.54 9.38
N ASN A 269 6.25 25.66 8.06
CA ASN A 269 7.26 26.39 7.28
C ASN A 269 8.68 25.86 7.51
N GLN A 270 8.82 24.53 7.64
CA GLN A 270 10.13 23.91 7.75
C GLN A 270 10.89 24.02 6.42
N GLU A 271 12.10 24.56 6.46
CA GLU A 271 13.00 24.59 5.31
C GLU A 271 13.66 23.21 5.11
N LEU A 272 13.73 22.79 3.85
CA LEU A 272 14.49 21.62 3.44
C LEU A 272 15.92 22.04 3.12
N ARG A 273 16.90 21.27 3.62
CA ARG A 273 18.33 21.59 3.54
C ARG A 273 19.12 20.37 3.10
N ASP A 274 20.35 20.61 2.65
CA ASP A 274 21.29 19.54 2.32
C ASP A 274 21.44 18.58 3.51
N LEU A 275 21.47 17.28 3.23
CA LEU A 275 21.66 16.26 4.24
C LEU A 275 23.13 15.85 4.29
N ASN A 276 23.72 15.92 5.48
CA ASN A 276 25.09 15.48 5.74
C ASN A 276 25.12 14.60 6.99
N ARG A 277 24.41 13.46 6.92
CA ARG A 277 24.30 12.52 8.04
C ARG A 277 25.22 11.32 7.83
N VAL A 278 26.51 11.53 8.10
CA VAL A 278 27.56 10.49 7.93
C VAL A 278 27.26 9.23 8.75
N ALA A 279 26.72 9.38 9.96
CA ALA A 279 26.37 8.25 10.82
C ALA A 279 25.27 7.36 10.21
N ASP A 280 24.34 7.96 9.46
CA ASP A 280 23.22 7.27 8.83
C ASP A 280 23.49 6.88 7.38
N ASP A 281 24.62 7.28 6.79
CA ASP A 281 24.92 7.11 5.36
C ASP A 281 23.87 7.79 4.44
N VAL A 282 23.40 8.97 4.87
CA VAL A 282 22.46 9.81 4.10
C VAL A 282 23.13 11.15 3.82
N ILE A 283 23.79 11.24 2.68
CA ILE A 283 24.58 12.40 2.27
C ILE A 283 24.21 12.80 0.84
N PHE A 284 23.51 13.92 0.68
CA PHE A 284 23.20 14.51 -0.62
C PHE A 284 22.74 15.97 -0.44
N THR A 285 22.84 16.75 -1.51
CA THR A 285 22.39 18.14 -1.54
C THR A 285 21.01 18.29 -2.18
N VAL A 286 20.29 19.35 -1.85
CA VAL A 286 19.07 19.75 -2.58
C VAL A 286 19.35 19.88 -4.08
N SER A 287 20.53 20.37 -4.43
CA SER A 287 20.99 20.50 -5.82
C SER A 287 21.15 19.15 -6.54
N ASP A 288 21.44 18.05 -5.83
CA ASP A 288 21.46 16.71 -6.42
C ASP A 288 20.07 16.28 -6.90
N LEU A 289 19.05 16.47 -6.04
CA LEU A 289 17.66 16.19 -6.37
C LEU A 289 17.17 17.05 -7.55
N GLU A 290 17.48 18.35 -7.55
CA GLU A 290 17.14 19.26 -8.66
C GLU A 290 17.77 18.79 -9.99
N ARG A 291 19.04 18.35 -9.97
CA ARG A 291 19.74 17.83 -11.15
C ARG A 291 19.13 16.51 -11.63
N TRP A 292 18.84 15.58 -10.73
CA TRP A 292 18.20 14.31 -11.10
C TRP A 292 16.80 14.52 -11.67
N GLY A 293 15.98 15.34 -11.03
CA GLY A 293 14.65 15.71 -11.54
C GLY A 293 14.72 16.33 -12.94
N SER A 294 15.66 17.26 -13.16
CA SER A 294 15.87 17.89 -14.47
C SER A 294 16.28 16.88 -15.54
N ARG A 295 17.25 15.99 -15.26
CA ARG A 295 17.68 14.93 -16.19
C ARG A 295 16.56 13.97 -16.55
N ILE A 296 15.72 13.62 -15.57
CA ILE A 296 14.55 12.75 -15.82
C ILE A 296 13.55 13.47 -16.72
N ALA A 297 13.25 14.75 -16.45
CA ALA A 297 12.36 15.54 -17.29
C ALA A 297 12.87 15.70 -18.72
N GLU A 298 14.17 15.97 -18.90
CA GLU A 298 14.82 16.05 -20.22
C GLU A 298 14.78 14.73 -20.98
N ALA A 299 15.01 13.61 -20.30
CA ALA A 299 14.92 12.28 -20.91
C ALA A 299 13.49 11.94 -21.36
N ILE A 300 12.49 12.36 -20.58
CA ILE A 300 11.07 12.24 -20.96
C ILE A 300 10.79 13.05 -22.23
N ASP A 301 11.22 14.31 -22.29
CA ASP A 301 11.00 15.18 -23.44
C ASP A 301 11.71 14.68 -24.70
N ALA A 302 12.90 14.11 -24.54
CA ALA A 302 13.65 13.49 -25.62
C ALA A 302 13.04 12.16 -26.10
N GLY A 303 12.08 11.59 -25.36
CA GLY A 303 11.46 10.29 -25.66
C GLY A 303 12.41 9.10 -25.46
N MET A 304 13.49 9.27 -24.70
CA MET A 304 14.55 8.26 -24.55
C MET A 304 15.40 8.48 -23.29
N VAL A 305 15.85 7.39 -22.68
CA VAL A 305 16.78 7.40 -21.54
C VAL A 305 18.18 6.92 -21.94
N VAL A 306 19.18 7.26 -21.14
CA VAL A 306 20.59 6.97 -21.40
C VAL A 306 21.11 5.92 -20.41
N GLY A 307 21.48 4.76 -20.93
CA GLY A 307 22.13 3.69 -20.19
C GLY A 307 23.58 4.00 -19.80
N PRO A 308 24.25 3.15 -19.02
CA PRO A 308 25.55 3.46 -18.41
C PRO A 308 26.67 3.69 -19.44
N ASN A 309 26.58 3.03 -20.60
CA ASN A 309 27.55 3.14 -21.69
C ASN A 309 27.13 4.15 -22.78
N GLY A 310 26.22 5.08 -22.46
CA GLY A 310 25.69 6.04 -23.44
C GLY A 310 24.63 5.46 -24.39
N GLN A 311 24.26 4.18 -24.21
CA GLN A 311 23.18 3.54 -24.96
C GLN A 311 21.90 4.35 -24.80
N ARG A 312 21.24 4.61 -25.93
CA ARG A 312 19.93 5.27 -25.97
C ARG A 312 18.82 4.23 -25.94
N VAL A 313 17.98 4.26 -24.91
CA VAL A 313 16.83 3.37 -24.74
C VAL A 313 15.54 4.16 -24.96
N PRO A 314 14.75 3.87 -26.00
CA PRO A 314 13.54 4.63 -26.29
C PRO A 314 12.45 4.39 -25.23
N LEU A 315 11.75 5.46 -24.85
CA LEU A 315 10.57 5.39 -23.99
C LEU A 315 9.35 5.10 -24.87
N THR A 316 9.15 3.82 -25.18
CA THR A 316 8.06 3.42 -26.08
C THR A 316 6.73 3.33 -25.37
N GLU A 317 5.68 3.34 -26.16
CA GLU A 317 4.31 3.16 -25.70
C GLU A 317 4.08 1.95 -24.77
N ALA A 318 4.83 0.86 -24.98
CA ALA A 318 4.68 -0.40 -24.26
C ALA A 318 5.49 -0.49 -22.96
N ASN A 319 6.73 0.03 -22.95
CA ASN A 319 7.68 -0.17 -21.85
C ASN A 319 8.15 1.12 -21.17
N GLY A 320 7.93 2.30 -21.77
CA GLY A 320 8.54 3.54 -21.29
C GLY A 320 8.07 3.93 -19.89
N ILE A 321 6.82 3.67 -19.53
CA ILE A 321 6.33 3.94 -18.16
C ILE A 321 6.99 3.02 -17.12
N ASP A 322 7.25 1.76 -17.47
CA ASP A 322 7.89 0.80 -16.57
C ASP A 322 9.38 1.13 -16.36
N ILE A 323 10.06 1.54 -17.44
CA ILE A 323 11.43 2.06 -17.38
C ILE A 323 11.49 3.29 -16.47
N LEU A 324 10.60 4.27 -16.67
CA LEU A 324 10.54 5.47 -15.85
C LEU A 324 10.22 5.16 -14.39
N GLY A 325 9.35 4.18 -14.12
CA GLY A 325 9.05 3.76 -12.75
C GLY A 325 10.27 3.24 -12.01
N ASN A 326 11.09 2.43 -12.68
CA ASN A 326 12.34 1.93 -12.12
C ASN A 326 13.44 3.00 -11.98
N ILE A 327 13.39 4.06 -12.80
CA ILE A 327 14.28 5.22 -12.67
C ILE A 327 13.84 6.13 -11.51
N LEU A 328 12.54 6.40 -11.39
CA LEU A 328 12.00 7.37 -10.43
C LEU A 328 12.06 6.87 -9.00
N GLU A 329 11.62 5.63 -8.72
CA GLU A 329 11.53 5.09 -7.35
C GLU A 329 12.87 5.11 -6.58
N PRO A 330 14.03 5.11 -7.25
CA PRO A 330 14.63 4.07 -8.09
C PRO A 330 14.64 2.66 -7.50
N SER A 331 14.73 1.67 -8.38
CA SER A 331 15.04 0.28 -8.06
C SER A 331 16.40 -0.13 -8.61
N LYS A 332 16.93 -1.29 -8.18
CA LYS A 332 18.08 -1.96 -8.80
C LYS A 332 17.90 -2.20 -10.32
N LEU A 333 16.67 -2.13 -10.82
CA LEU A 333 16.34 -2.26 -12.24
C LEU A 333 16.41 -0.92 -13.01
N SER A 334 16.77 0.19 -12.35
CA SER A 334 17.02 1.46 -13.02
C SER A 334 18.07 1.28 -14.10
N VAL A 335 17.79 1.82 -15.30
CA VAL A 335 18.69 1.67 -16.45
C VAL A 335 20.05 2.31 -16.21
N ASN A 336 20.13 3.36 -15.38
CA ASN A 336 21.36 4.10 -15.10
C ASN A 336 21.23 4.90 -13.80
N GLN A 337 21.37 4.21 -12.67
CA GLN A 337 21.25 4.81 -11.34
C GLN A 337 22.31 5.91 -11.09
N GLN A 338 23.50 5.79 -11.67
CA GLN A 338 24.53 6.83 -11.53
C GLN A 338 24.13 8.15 -12.20
N PHE A 339 23.45 8.08 -13.35
CA PHE A 339 23.05 9.27 -14.10
C PHE A 339 21.74 9.88 -13.58
N TYR A 340 20.73 9.04 -13.34
CA TYR A 340 19.39 9.47 -12.91
C TYR A 340 19.23 9.57 -11.39
N GLY A 341 20.17 9.02 -10.62
CA GLY A 341 20.19 9.13 -9.17
C GLY A 341 19.08 8.36 -8.45
N ASN A 342 18.82 8.81 -7.23
CA ASN A 342 17.78 8.28 -6.35
C ASN A 342 16.74 9.36 -6.03
N TYR A 343 15.98 9.76 -7.05
CA TYR A 343 15.08 10.92 -6.97
C TYR A 343 13.94 10.73 -5.98
N HIS A 344 13.02 9.78 -6.21
CA HIS A 344 11.92 9.53 -5.27
C HIS A 344 12.44 9.05 -3.93
N GLY A 345 13.37 8.09 -3.88
CA GLY A 345 13.84 7.55 -2.60
C GLY A 345 14.54 8.56 -1.69
N ASN A 346 15.12 9.65 -2.22
CA ASN A 346 15.73 10.71 -1.40
C ASN A 346 14.78 11.87 -1.05
N LEU A 347 13.66 12.05 -1.75
CA LEU A 347 12.67 13.08 -1.38
C LEU A 347 12.09 12.87 0.04
N PRO A 348 11.66 11.66 0.45
CA PRO A 348 11.29 11.35 1.82
C PRO A 348 12.41 11.60 2.82
N ASN A 349 13.66 11.23 2.52
CA ASN A 349 14.80 11.48 3.42
C ASN A 349 14.96 12.99 3.68
N LEU A 350 14.87 13.82 2.64
CA LEU A 350 14.98 15.27 2.74
C LEU A 350 13.94 15.85 3.72
N ILE A 351 12.70 15.36 3.66
CA ILE A 351 11.62 15.80 4.56
C ILE A 351 11.81 15.20 5.96
N ALA A 352 12.14 13.91 6.05
CA ALA A 352 12.19 13.16 7.31
C ALA A 352 13.31 13.64 8.24
N TYR A 353 14.45 14.08 7.69
CA TYR A 353 15.58 14.63 8.44
C TYR A 353 15.60 16.16 8.51
N SER A 354 14.57 16.85 7.99
CA SER A 354 14.55 18.32 7.93
C SER A 354 14.73 19.02 9.28
N HIS A 355 14.40 18.36 10.39
CA HIS A 355 14.59 18.87 11.75
C HIS A 355 16.03 18.72 12.28
N ASP A 356 16.84 17.81 11.73
CA ASP A 356 18.23 17.54 12.11
C ASP A 356 19.05 17.07 10.87
N PRO A 357 19.29 17.94 9.88
CA PRO A 357 19.83 17.53 8.59
C PRO A 357 21.30 17.06 8.61
N ASP A 358 22.05 17.37 9.67
CA ASP A 358 23.48 17.05 9.80
C ASP A 358 23.81 16.32 11.11
N ASN A 359 22.81 15.71 11.75
CA ASN A 359 22.95 14.84 12.92
C ASN A 359 23.59 15.52 14.15
N ARG A 360 23.35 16.82 14.35
CA ARG A 360 23.84 17.57 15.53
C ARG A 360 23.07 17.20 16.78
N PHE A 361 21.81 16.82 16.64
CA PHE A 361 20.91 16.57 17.75
C PHE A 361 20.68 15.08 18.02
N LEU A 362 21.32 14.20 17.23
CA LEU A 362 21.21 12.75 17.34
C LEU A 362 19.75 12.27 17.21
N GLU A 363 18.94 13.03 16.49
CA GLU A 363 17.55 12.67 16.22
C GLU A 363 17.47 11.72 15.02
N GLY A 364 16.48 10.82 15.07
CA GLY A 364 16.18 9.90 13.96
C GLY A 364 15.36 10.58 12.86
N TYR A 365 14.90 9.83 11.89
CA TYR A 365 14.02 10.36 10.83
C TYR A 365 12.54 10.41 11.28
N GLY A 366 11.79 11.39 10.75
CA GLY A 366 10.33 11.52 10.91
C GLY A 366 9.52 10.46 10.14
N VAL A 367 8.18 10.51 10.27
CA VAL A 367 7.28 9.46 9.73
C VAL A 367 7.37 9.24 8.22
N VAL A 368 7.68 10.28 7.44
CA VAL A 368 7.84 10.12 5.98
C VAL A 368 9.04 9.23 5.62
N GLY A 369 9.96 9.01 6.55
CA GLY A 369 11.10 8.11 6.38
C GLY A 369 10.81 6.61 6.58
N GLU A 370 9.56 6.17 6.76
CA GLU A 370 9.20 4.76 6.91
C GLU A 370 7.92 4.42 6.11
N PHE A 371 7.90 3.33 5.34
CA PHE A 371 6.75 3.02 4.47
C PHE A 371 5.43 2.88 5.24
N GLN A 372 5.43 2.26 6.42
CA GLN A 372 4.20 2.07 7.18
C GLN A 372 3.69 3.32 7.90
N THR A 373 4.45 4.42 7.89
CA THR A 373 4.06 5.68 8.57
C THR A 373 4.04 6.88 7.62
N ALA A 374 4.64 6.78 6.43
CA ALA A 374 4.80 7.91 5.52
C ALA A 374 3.49 8.53 5.05
N MET A 375 2.47 7.71 4.78
CA MET A 375 1.16 8.17 4.33
C MET A 375 0.40 9.02 5.35
N ARG A 376 0.84 9.05 6.61
CA ARG A 376 0.25 9.87 7.66
C ARG A 376 0.53 11.36 7.47
N ASP A 377 1.67 11.67 6.86
CA ASP A 377 2.18 13.03 6.73
C ASP A 377 1.57 13.74 5.50
N PRO A 378 0.99 14.95 5.61
CA PRO A 378 0.54 15.73 4.45
C PRO A 378 1.62 15.94 3.38
N ALA A 379 2.90 16.04 3.75
CA ALA A 379 4.00 16.25 2.82
C ALA A 379 4.25 15.04 1.90
N PHE A 380 3.85 13.83 2.31
CA PHE A 380 3.88 12.63 1.46
C PHE A 380 3.05 12.83 0.18
N TYR A 381 1.89 13.47 0.29
CA TYR A 381 1.02 13.67 -0.86
C TYR A 381 1.56 14.75 -1.80
N ARG A 382 2.28 15.74 -1.27
CA ARG A 382 2.95 16.78 -2.07
C ARG A 382 4.11 16.21 -2.88
N LEU A 383 4.97 15.38 -2.25
CA LEU A 383 6.10 14.75 -2.94
C LEU A 383 5.61 13.78 -4.01
N HIS A 384 4.59 12.96 -3.71
CA HIS A 384 4.05 12.01 -4.69
C HIS A 384 3.27 12.72 -5.81
N CYS A 385 2.67 13.88 -5.55
CA CYS A 385 2.08 14.71 -6.61
C CYS A 385 3.16 15.21 -7.59
N GLU A 386 4.36 15.58 -7.11
CA GLU A 386 5.46 15.96 -8.00
C GLU A 386 6.01 14.77 -8.80
N VAL A 387 6.17 13.61 -8.17
CA VAL A 387 6.56 12.38 -8.88
C VAL A 387 5.52 12.00 -9.94
N ASP A 388 4.24 12.10 -9.62
CA ASP A 388 3.14 11.85 -10.55
C ASP A 388 3.12 12.86 -11.72
N ASN A 389 3.51 14.11 -11.50
CA ASN A 389 3.66 15.10 -12.58
C ASN A 389 4.71 14.68 -13.62
N LEU A 390 5.82 14.07 -13.21
CA LEU A 390 6.82 13.54 -14.15
C LEU A 390 6.26 12.37 -14.97
N PHE A 391 5.51 11.47 -14.34
CA PHE A 391 4.80 10.41 -15.07
C PHE A 391 3.74 10.96 -16.02
N HIS A 392 2.99 12.00 -15.60
CA HIS A 392 2.03 12.68 -16.44
C HIS A 392 2.67 13.40 -17.62
N ARG A 393 3.86 13.98 -17.45
CA ARG A 393 4.67 14.54 -18.54
C ARG A 393 4.95 13.49 -19.59
N TYR A 394 5.41 12.31 -19.19
CA TYR A 394 5.60 11.18 -20.12
C TYR A 394 4.28 10.73 -20.74
N LYS A 395 3.22 10.56 -19.96
CA LYS A 395 1.92 10.14 -20.48
C LYS A 395 1.33 11.17 -21.45
N ALA A 396 1.70 12.44 -21.37
CA ALA A 396 1.29 13.46 -22.34
C ALA A 396 2.01 13.32 -23.69
N THR A 397 3.13 12.62 -23.77
CA THR A 397 3.90 12.40 -25.02
C THR A 397 3.34 11.28 -25.90
N LEU A 398 2.57 10.35 -25.33
CA LEU A 398 2.05 9.20 -26.10
C LEU A 398 0.81 9.59 -26.91
N PRO A 399 0.58 8.93 -28.05
CA PRO A 399 -0.61 9.16 -28.85
C PRO A 399 -1.90 8.87 -28.07
N VAL A 400 -2.94 9.62 -28.42
CA VAL A 400 -4.30 9.34 -27.96
C VAL A 400 -4.75 7.98 -28.46
N TYR A 401 -5.50 7.24 -27.63
CA TYR A 401 -6.01 5.93 -28.01
C TYR A 401 -6.87 6.02 -29.29
N PRO A 402 -6.55 5.26 -30.35
CA PRO A 402 -7.38 5.22 -31.54
C PRO A 402 -8.70 4.48 -31.23
N PRO A 403 -9.80 4.75 -31.97
CA PRO A 403 -11.08 4.08 -31.74
C PRO A 403 -10.98 2.55 -31.73
N ALA A 404 -10.11 1.96 -32.55
CA ALA A 404 -9.90 0.51 -32.57
C ALA A 404 -9.36 -0.07 -31.25
N GLN A 405 -8.68 0.73 -30.42
CA GLN A 405 -8.21 0.30 -29.11
C GLN A 405 -9.27 0.47 -28.01
N LEU A 406 -10.30 1.28 -28.24
CA LEU A 406 -11.37 1.57 -27.27
C LEU A 406 -12.68 0.82 -27.58
N ASN A 407 -12.97 0.59 -28.85
CA ASN A 407 -14.22 -0.01 -29.29
C ASN A 407 -14.24 -1.52 -29.07
N PHE A 408 -15.39 -2.04 -28.67
CA PHE A 408 -15.70 -3.46 -28.72
C PHE A 408 -16.91 -3.67 -29.63
N ASN A 409 -16.65 -3.90 -30.93
CA ASN A 409 -17.68 -3.91 -31.96
C ASN A 409 -18.77 -4.96 -31.68
N GLY A 410 -20.04 -4.54 -31.78
CA GLY A 410 -21.20 -5.40 -31.50
C GLY A 410 -21.53 -5.56 -30.01
N ILE A 411 -20.74 -4.98 -29.10
CA ILE A 411 -21.02 -4.95 -27.67
C ILE A 411 -21.45 -3.53 -27.27
N GLN A 412 -22.62 -3.42 -26.66
CA GLN A 412 -23.16 -2.13 -26.21
C GLN A 412 -23.67 -2.22 -24.78
N ILE A 413 -23.04 -1.51 -23.86
CA ILE A 413 -23.63 -1.24 -22.55
C ILE A 413 -24.91 -0.44 -22.79
N GLN A 414 -26.05 -0.89 -22.27
CA GLN A 414 -27.38 -0.29 -22.39
C GLN A 414 -27.81 0.47 -21.13
N SER A 415 -27.28 0.09 -19.97
CA SER A 415 -27.55 0.78 -18.70
C SER A 415 -26.39 0.52 -17.74
N LEU A 416 -26.19 1.46 -16.83
CA LEU A 416 -25.25 1.37 -15.72
C LEU A 416 -25.93 2.01 -14.50
N ALA A 417 -26.07 1.26 -13.43
CA ALA A 417 -26.63 1.74 -12.16
C ALA A 417 -25.90 1.11 -10.97
N VAL A 418 -25.93 1.81 -9.84
CA VAL A 418 -25.53 1.24 -8.54
C VAL A 418 -26.73 1.20 -7.61
N HIS A 419 -26.86 0.09 -6.89
CA HIS A 419 -27.91 -0.11 -5.89
C HIS A 419 -27.29 -0.54 -4.58
N ALA A 420 -27.64 0.12 -3.48
CA ALA A 420 -27.31 -0.36 -2.15
C ALA A 420 -27.96 -1.74 -1.92
N GLU A 421 -27.25 -2.67 -1.28
CA GLU A 421 -27.84 -3.93 -0.86
C GLU A 421 -28.72 -3.69 0.37
N SER A 422 -30.03 -3.95 0.25
CA SER A 422 -30.97 -3.78 1.37
C SER A 422 -30.74 -4.88 2.41
N THR A 423 -30.18 -4.53 3.56
CA THR A 423 -30.25 -5.37 4.76
C THR A 423 -31.57 -5.10 5.46
N LYS A 424 -32.56 -5.98 5.23
CA LYS A 424 -33.88 -6.06 5.89
C LYS A 424 -34.93 -5.03 5.44
N GLY A 425 -35.79 -5.47 4.52
CA GLY A 425 -37.24 -5.19 4.49
C GLY A 425 -37.73 -3.73 4.46
N THR A 426 -36.84 -2.76 4.26
CA THR A 426 -37.17 -1.34 4.22
C THR A 426 -37.00 -0.79 2.81
N SER A 427 -37.86 0.19 2.51
CA SER A 427 -38.07 0.96 1.29
C SER A 427 -36.91 0.94 0.28
N GLU A 428 -37.23 0.72 -1.00
CA GLU A 428 -36.28 0.76 -2.13
C GLU A 428 -35.28 1.93 -1.97
N CYS A 429 -34.01 1.60 -1.73
CA CYS A 429 -32.95 2.60 -1.71
C CYS A 429 -32.87 3.24 -3.11
N PRO A 430 -32.78 4.58 -3.20
CA PRO A 430 -32.69 5.25 -4.50
C PRO A 430 -31.49 4.70 -5.29
N ALA A 431 -31.70 4.38 -6.56
CA ALA A 431 -30.60 4.05 -7.45
C ALA A 431 -29.61 5.24 -7.50
N ASN A 432 -28.31 4.94 -7.65
CA ASN A 432 -27.27 5.96 -7.78
C ASN A 432 -27.11 6.87 -6.55
N LEU A 433 -27.42 6.34 -5.36
CA LEU A 433 -27.09 6.93 -4.07
C LEU A 433 -26.35 5.89 -3.23
N LEU A 434 -25.08 6.15 -2.88
CA LEU A 434 -24.35 5.33 -1.91
C LEU A 434 -24.11 6.11 -0.62
N ALA A 435 -24.06 5.36 0.48
CA ALA A 435 -23.86 5.89 1.81
C ALA A 435 -22.51 5.45 2.37
N THR A 436 -21.77 6.39 2.94
CA THR A 436 -20.62 6.13 3.80
C THR A 436 -20.96 6.51 5.23
N TYR A 437 -20.19 6.02 6.20
CA TYR A 437 -20.38 6.30 7.62
C TYR A 437 -19.09 6.04 8.39
N ALA A 438 -19.02 6.54 9.62
CA ALA A 438 -17.94 6.18 10.54
C ALA A 438 -18.22 4.79 11.15
N GLY A 439 -17.40 3.81 10.81
CA GLY A 439 -17.41 2.47 11.42
C GLY A 439 -16.48 2.42 12.63
N ARG A 440 -16.77 1.52 13.59
CA ARG A 440 -15.84 1.15 14.66
C ARG A 440 -15.36 -0.28 14.45
N PHE A 441 -14.08 -0.50 14.66
CA PHE A 441 -13.47 -1.82 14.71
C PHE A 441 -13.04 -2.15 16.13
N GLY A 442 -13.28 -3.37 16.59
CA GLY A 442 -12.56 -3.96 17.72
C GLY A 442 -11.46 -4.92 17.26
N HIS A 443 -10.19 -4.61 17.52
CA HIS A 443 -9.06 -5.52 17.33
C HIS A 443 -8.84 -6.35 18.60
N PRO A 444 -9.04 -7.68 18.57
CA PRO A 444 -8.60 -8.54 19.64
C PRO A 444 -7.10 -8.81 19.46
N GLY A 445 -6.28 -8.51 20.47
CA GLY A 445 -4.97 -9.17 20.53
C GLY A 445 -3.74 -8.32 20.81
N TRP A 446 -3.87 -7.15 21.41
CA TRP A 446 -2.64 -6.51 21.91
C TRP A 446 -2.31 -7.10 23.28
N THR A 447 -1.28 -7.94 23.27
CA THR A 447 -0.76 -8.59 24.47
C THR A 447 0.52 -7.87 24.86
N LEU A 448 0.45 -6.97 25.84
CA LEU A 448 1.64 -6.30 26.35
C LEU A 448 2.47 -7.23 27.26
N ASP A 449 1.81 -8.17 27.96
CA ASP A 449 2.43 -9.10 28.91
C ASP A 449 1.80 -10.52 28.90
N ARG A 450 2.58 -11.48 29.42
CA ARG A 450 2.60 -12.94 29.20
C ARG A 450 1.33 -13.78 28.97
N LYS A 451 0.08 -13.35 29.16
CA LYS A 451 -1.03 -14.33 29.16
C LYS A 451 -2.34 -13.88 28.52
N GLU A 452 -2.57 -12.59 28.34
CA GLU A 452 -3.94 -12.11 28.20
C GLU A 452 -4.02 -10.92 27.24
N THR A 453 -4.99 -10.94 26.33
CA THR A 453 -5.17 -9.95 25.26
C THR A 453 -6.01 -8.77 25.72
N CYS A 454 -5.64 -7.55 25.37
CA CYS A 454 -6.53 -6.41 25.46
C CYS A 454 -7.26 -6.18 24.13
N LEU A 455 -8.48 -5.65 24.22
CA LEU A 455 -9.28 -5.24 23.07
C LEU A 455 -9.03 -3.76 22.81
N LEU A 456 -8.71 -3.42 21.56
CA LEU A 456 -8.61 -2.04 21.11
C LEU A 456 -9.72 -1.72 20.14
N SER A 457 -10.19 -0.48 20.14
CA SER A 457 -11.14 -0.04 19.13
C SER A 457 -10.70 1.23 18.43
N PHE A 458 -10.79 1.26 17.10
CA PHE A 458 -10.55 2.45 16.31
C PHE A 458 -11.71 2.75 15.38
N THR A 459 -11.95 4.04 15.16
CA THR A 459 -12.96 4.51 14.21
C THR A 459 -12.31 4.73 12.85
N HIS A 460 -12.95 4.24 11.78
CA HIS A 460 -12.51 4.39 10.40
C HIS A 460 -13.70 4.71 9.48
N LEU A 461 -13.43 5.17 8.26
CA LEU A 461 -14.49 5.32 7.26
C LEU A 461 -15.01 3.93 6.84
N GLN A 462 -16.29 3.83 6.51
CA GLN A 462 -16.91 2.63 5.98
C GLN A 462 -17.99 3.02 4.95
N HIS A 463 -18.40 2.07 4.10
CA HIS A 463 -19.54 2.22 3.20
C HIS A 463 -20.58 1.12 3.38
N ALA A 464 -21.82 1.42 2.98
CA ALA A 464 -22.85 0.39 2.87
C ALA A 464 -22.52 -0.55 1.69
N PRO A 465 -22.77 -1.87 1.81
CA PRO A 465 -22.69 -2.80 0.69
C PRO A 465 -23.53 -2.36 -0.51
N PHE A 466 -23.03 -2.56 -1.72
CA PHE A 466 -23.74 -2.20 -2.95
C PHE A 466 -23.36 -3.11 -4.12
N ALA A 467 -24.16 -3.07 -5.18
CA ALA A 467 -23.86 -3.79 -6.41
C ALA A 467 -23.98 -2.89 -7.64
N TYR A 468 -23.04 -3.07 -8.58
CA TYR A 468 -23.13 -2.55 -9.94
C TYR A 468 -24.11 -3.40 -10.74
N ARG A 469 -25.03 -2.76 -11.46
CA ARG A 469 -25.95 -3.41 -12.40
C ARG A 469 -25.72 -2.84 -13.79
N LEU A 470 -25.31 -3.69 -14.73
CA LEU A 470 -25.12 -3.34 -16.13
C LEU A 470 -26.01 -4.20 -17.01
N THR A 471 -26.78 -3.58 -17.90
CA THR A 471 -27.39 -4.30 -19.02
C THR A 471 -26.52 -4.11 -20.24
N VAL A 472 -26.11 -5.20 -20.90
CA VAL A 472 -25.18 -5.20 -22.03
C VAL A 472 -25.75 -6.02 -23.18
N ASN A 473 -25.87 -5.43 -24.35
CA ASN A 473 -26.33 -6.13 -25.55
C ASN A 473 -25.15 -6.57 -26.41
N ASN A 474 -25.14 -7.85 -26.81
CA ASN A 474 -24.20 -8.44 -27.76
C ASN A 474 -24.93 -8.76 -29.08
N SER A 475 -24.65 -7.98 -30.12
CA SER A 475 -25.25 -8.14 -31.46
C SER A 475 -24.39 -8.96 -32.44
N THR A 476 -23.32 -9.60 -31.97
CA THR A 476 -22.39 -10.34 -32.85
C THR A 476 -22.86 -11.74 -33.25
N GLY A 477 -23.97 -12.23 -32.67
CA GLY A 477 -24.51 -13.57 -32.91
C GLY A 477 -23.69 -14.72 -32.29
N THR A 478 -22.56 -14.42 -31.64
CA THR A 478 -21.70 -15.41 -30.96
C THR A 478 -21.32 -14.92 -29.55
N PRO A 479 -21.05 -15.83 -28.60
CA PRO A 479 -20.52 -15.44 -27.29
C PRO A 479 -19.20 -14.68 -27.43
N ARG A 480 -19.06 -13.57 -26.70
CA ARG A 480 -17.84 -12.74 -26.67
C ARG A 480 -17.34 -12.62 -25.24
N ARG A 481 -16.02 -12.65 -25.04
CA ARG A 481 -15.41 -12.38 -23.73
C ARG A 481 -14.91 -10.93 -23.71
N GLY A 482 -15.17 -10.24 -22.61
CA GLY A 482 -14.71 -8.87 -22.40
C GLY A 482 -14.11 -8.69 -21.00
N THR A 483 -13.49 -7.54 -20.79
CA THR A 483 -13.02 -7.08 -19.48
C THR A 483 -13.84 -5.86 -19.09
N CYS A 484 -14.64 -5.97 -18.03
CA CYS A 484 -15.38 -4.85 -17.46
C CYS A 484 -14.44 -4.03 -16.56
N ARG A 485 -14.42 -2.70 -16.75
CA ARG A 485 -13.58 -1.75 -16.02
C ARG A 485 -14.47 -0.64 -15.47
N ILE A 486 -14.40 -0.41 -14.16
CA ILE A 486 -15.28 0.54 -13.46
C ILE A 486 -14.42 1.59 -12.76
N PHE A 487 -14.73 2.86 -13.02
CA PHE A 487 -14.07 4.00 -12.41
C PHE A 487 -15.10 5.01 -11.88
N ILE A 488 -14.68 5.83 -10.93
CA ILE A 488 -15.44 6.97 -10.41
C ILE A 488 -14.60 8.25 -10.49
N GLY A 489 -15.19 9.37 -10.90
CA GLY A 489 -14.54 10.69 -10.86
C GLY A 489 -15.46 11.77 -10.30
N PRO A 490 -14.93 12.74 -9.52
CA PRO A 490 -15.72 13.86 -9.01
C PRO A 490 -16.21 14.72 -10.17
N LYS A 491 -17.42 15.28 -10.08
CA LYS A 491 -17.92 16.22 -11.11
C LYS A 491 -17.44 17.65 -10.90
N VAL A 492 -17.13 17.99 -9.66
CA VAL A 492 -16.85 19.34 -9.21
C VAL A 492 -15.63 19.37 -8.29
N ASP A 493 -14.98 20.51 -8.21
CA ASP A 493 -13.92 20.81 -7.25
C ASP A 493 -14.48 21.18 -5.85
N GLU A 494 -13.60 21.58 -4.93
CA GLU A 494 -13.97 22.00 -3.57
C GLU A 494 -14.87 23.25 -3.50
N ARG A 495 -14.94 24.03 -4.59
CA ARG A 495 -15.77 25.23 -4.74
C ARG A 495 -17.09 24.92 -5.44
N ASN A 496 -17.39 23.65 -5.70
CA ASN A 496 -18.54 23.19 -6.48
C ASN A 496 -18.49 23.67 -7.95
N THR A 497 -17.29 23.94 -8.48
CA THR A 497 -17.08 24.32 -9.89
C THR A 497 -16.92 23.05 -10.74
N PRO A 498 -17.62 22.90 -11.87
CA PRO A 498 -17.48 21.74 -12.75
C PRO A 498 -16.05 21.55 -13.24
N LEU A 499 -15.53 20.34 -13.11
CA LEU A 499 -14.21 19.97 -13.64
C LEU A 499 -14.28 19.77 -15.15
N THR A 500 -13.25 20.23 -15.86
CA THR A 500 -13.06 19.83 -17.25
C THR A 500 -12.70 18.36 -17.35
N TYR A 501 -12.91 17.74 -18.52
CA TYR A 501 -12.47 16.36 -18.75
C TYR A 501 -10.99 16.16 -18.43
N LYS A 502 -10.12 17.12 -18.80
CA LYS A 502 -8.67 17.04 -18.55
C LYS A 502 -8.32 17.06 -17.06
N GLU A 503 -9.13 17.72 -16.24
CA GLU A 503 -8.95 17.74 -14.79
C GLU A 503 -9.56 16.50 -14.13
N GLN A 504 -10.77 16.12 -14.52
CA GLN A 504 -11.46 14.94 -13.97
C GLN A 504 -10.69 13.66 -14.28
N ARG A 505 -10.07 13.54 -15.46
CA ARG A 505 -9.39 12.30 -15.87
C ARG A 505 -8.27 11.88 -14.91
N ILE A 506 -7.46 12.83 -14.40
CA ILE A 506 -6.38 12.48 -13.46
C ILE A 506 -6.91 12.15 -12.05
N LEU A 507 -8.22 12.33 -11.83
CA LEU A 507 -8.93 12.06 -10.58
C LEU A 507 -9.88 10.85 -10.69
N MET A 508 -9.88 10.12 -11.81
CA MET A 508 -10.65 8.90 -11.90
C MET A 508 -10.01 7.81 -11.06
N VAL A 509 -10.78 7.30 -10.11
CA VAL A 509 -10.39 6.24 -9.20
C VAL A 509 -10.93 4.91 -9.72
N GLU A 510 -10.06 3.92 -9.88
CA GLU A 510 -10.46 2.54 -10.23
C GLU A 510 -11.24 1.93 -9.05
N LEU A 511 -12.41 1.40 -9.35
CA LEU A 511 -13.27 0.70 -8.40
C LEU A 511 -13.32 -0.81 -8.66
N ASP A 512 -13.28 -1.23 -9.92
CA ASP A 512 -13.22 -2.66 -10.25
C ASP A 512 -12.72 -2.94 -11.68
N LYS A 513 -12.26 -4.16 -11.92
CA LYS A 513 -11.76 -4.71 -13.17
C LYS A 513 -11.93 -6.23 -13.14
N PHE A 514 -12.75 -6.77 -14.03
CA PHE A 514 -13.08 -8.21 -14.03
C PHE A 514 -13.47 -8.75 -15.41
N GLY A 515 -13.23 -10.05 -15.62
CA GLY A 515 -13.63 -10.76 -16.83
C GLY A 515 -15.15 -10.99 -16.91
N VAL A 516 -15.73 -10.84 -18.10
CA VAL A 516 -17.15 -11.10 -18.38
C VAL A 516 -17.35 -11.91 -19.66
N THR A 517 -18.27 -12.87 -19.62
CA THR A 517 -18.73 -13.61 -20.81
C THR A 517 -20.09 -13.07 -21.22
N LEU A 518 -20.21 -12.60 -22.46
CA LEU A 518 -21.39 -11.97 -23.03
C LEU A 518 -22.02 -12.90 -24.07
N ASN A 519 -23.15 -13.51 -23.73
CA ASN A 519 -23.94 -14.33 -24.65
C ASN A 519 -24.63 -13.46 -25.71
N PRO A 520 -24.99 -13.98 -26.89
CA PRO A 520 -25.76 -13.24 -27.88
C PRO A 520 -27.06 -12.65 -27.28
N GLY A 521 -27.38 -11.41 -27.62
CA GLY A 521 -28.53 -10.68 -27.07
C GLY A 521 -28.21 -9.93 -25.77
N SER A 522 -29.23 -9.77 -24.92
CA SER A 522 -29.13 -8.97 -23.68
C SER A 522 -28.53 -9.77 -22.52
N ASN A 523 -27.55 -9.18 -21.83
CA ASN A 523 -26.87 -9.74 -20.67
C ASN A 523 -27.08 -8.78 -19.48
N ASN A 524 -27.47 -9.31 -18.32
CA ASN A 524 -27.58 -8.55 -17.09
C ASN A 524 -26.44 -8.95 -16.15
N ILE A 525 -25.50 -8.04 -15.95
CA ILE A 525 -24.32 -8.24 -15.12
C ILE A 525 -24.57 -7.59 -13.76
N VAL A 526 -24.39 -8.36 -12.70
CA VAL A 526 -24.43 -7.88 -11.32
C VAL A 526 -23.08 -8.16 -10.68
N ARG A 527 -22.38 -7.13 -10.23
CA ARG A 527 -21.08 -7.23 -9.56
C ARG A 527 -21.18 -6.55 -8.20
N ARG A 528 -20.92 -7.29 -7.12
CA ARG A 528 -20.99 -6.76 -5.75
C ARG A 528 -19.72 -5.97 -5.42
N SER A 529 -19.83 -5.00 -4.53
CA SER A 529 -18.69 -4.22 -4.04
C SER A 529 -17.57 -5.10 -3.47
N GLU A 530 -17.94 -6.14 -2.72
CA GLU A 530 -17.05 -7.08 -2.03
C GLU A 530 -16.19 -7.90 -3.00
N GLN A 531 -16.56 -7.95 -4.28
CA GLN A 531 -15.81 -8.62 -5.33
C GLN A 531 -14.81 -7.70 -6.03
N SER A 532 -14.60 -6.48 -5.52
CA SER A 532 -13.69 -5.51 -6.14
C SER A 532 -12.27 -6.05 -6.23
N SER A 533 -11.74 -6.08 -7.45
CA SER A 533 -10.34 -6.37 -7.80
C SER A 533 -9.30 -5.40 -7.21
N VAL A 534 -9.75 -4.32 -6.59
CA VAL A 534 -8.90 -3.26 -6.00
C VAL A 534 -8.65 -3.55 -4.52
N THR A 535 -9.61 -4.17 -3.84
CA THR A 535 -9.66 -4.20 -2.38
C THR A 535 -9.42 -5.56 -1.78
N ILE A 536 -9.05 -5.57 -0.51
CA ILE A 536 -9.06 -6.76 0.35
C ILE A 536 -10.10 -6.59 1.47
N PRO A 537 -10.84 -7.65 1.83
CA PRO A 537 -11.77 -7.65 2.92
C PRO A 537 -11.02 -7.39 4.22
N TYR A 538 -11.82 -6.98 5.18
CA TYR A 538 -11.38 -6.57 6.49
C TYR A 538 -10.56 -7.63 7.22
N GLU A 539 -11.00 -8.89 7.18
CA GLU A 539 -10.36 -9.99 7.88
C GLU A 539 -8.94 -10.23 7.36
N ARG A 540 -8.67 -9.94 6.07
CA ARG A 540 -7.31 -10.03 5.53
C ARG A 540 -6.42 -8.88 5.96
N THR A 541 -7.00 -7.71 6.27
CA THR A 541 -6.24 -6.55 6.72
C THR A 541 -5.89 -6.63 8.21
N PHE A 542 -6.83 -7.10 9.05
CA PHE A 542 -6.73 -6.93 10.50
C PHE A 542 -6.86 -8.19 11.36
N ARG A 543 -7.21 -9.37 10.80
CA ARG A 543 -7.38 -10.58 11.62
C ARG A 543 -6.02 -11.14 12.04
N SER A 544 -5.86 -11.36 13.35
CA SER A 544 -4.62 -11.93 13.90
C SER A 544 -4.36 -13.36 13.43
N ALA A 545 -3.09 -13.67 13.16
CA ALA A 545 -2.64 -15.02 12.86
C ALA A 545 -2.78 -15.99 14.07
N ALA A 546 -2.76 -15.48 15.31
CA ALA A 546 -2.82 -16.29 16.53
C ALA A 546 -4.22 -16.90 16.79
N VAL A 547 -5.28 -16.28 16.28
CA VAL A 547 -6.68 -16.76 16.42
C VAL A 547 -7.00 -17.88 15.40
N SER A 548 -6.06 -18.20 14.48
CA SER A 548 -6.24 -19.23 13.46
C SER A 548 -5.96 -20.67 13.95
N SER A 549 -5.92 -20.91 15.27
CA SER A 549 -5.76 -22.24 15.87
C SER A 549 -7.02 -23.12 15.77
N GLN A 550 -8.16 -22.57 15.32
CA GLN A 550 -9.33 -23.35 14.91
C GLN A 550 -9.14 -23.88 13.47
N PRO A 551 -9.52 -25.14 13.17
CA PRO A 551 -9.40 -25.71 11.84
C PRO A 551 -10.47 -25.11 10.92
N ALA A 552 -10.28 -23.86 10.50
CA ALA A 552 -10.79 -23.46 9.20
C ALA A 552 -10.03 -24.28 8.13
N SER A 553 -10.74 -24.65 7.07
CA SER A 553 -10.25 -25.44 5.93
C SER A 553 -8.77 -25.23 5.58
N PRO A 554 -8.05 -26.29 5.16
CA PRO A 554 -6.61 -26.31 5.09
C PRO A 554 -6.07 -25.31 4.03
N ALA A 555 -5.11 -24.49 4.46
CA ALA A 555 -4.49 -23.38 3.73
C ALA A 555 -5.51 -22.24 3.48
N GLU A 556 -5.21 -20.97 3.73
CA GLU A 556 -4.53 -20.12 2.77
C GLU A 556 -4.61 -18.67 3.31
N VAL A 557 -3.63 -18.25 4.10
CA VAL A 557 -3.46 -16.82 4.41
C VAL A 557 -1.98 -16.54 4.18
N TYR A 558 -1.69 -15.83 3.09
CA TYR A 558 -0.32 -15.57 2.62
C TYR A 558 -0.06 -14.06 2.63
N ARG A 559 1.19 -13.61 2.82
CA ARG A 559 1.52 -12.17 2.82
C ARG A 559 1.14 -11.41 1.56
N PHE A 560 1.20 -12.05 0.39
CA PHE A 560 0.72 -11.45 -0.84
C PHE A 560 -0.77 -11.08 -0.75
N CYS A 561 -1.57 -11.87 -0.02
CA CYS A 561 -2.99 -11.65 0.18
C CYS A 561 -3.32 -10.39 0.99
N ASN A 562 -2.33 -9.83 1.71
CA ASN A 562 -2.46 -8.62 2.51
C ASN A 562 -2.08 -7.36 1.72
N CYS A 563 -1.53 -7.53 0.51
CA CYS A 563 -1.42 -6.42 -0.42
C CYS A 563 -2.79 -6.19 -1.04
N GLY A 564 -3.39 -5.04 -0.75
CA GLY A 564 -4.51 -4.48 -1.51
C GLY A 564 -5.18 -3.37 -0.73
N TRP A 565 -6.00 -2.57 -1.41
CA TRP A 565 -6.64 -1.41 -0.79
C TRP A 565 -7.65 -1.87 0.27
N PRO A 566 -7.75 -1.22 1.44
CA PRO A 566 -8.76 -1.59 2.42
C PRO A 566 -10.18 -1.43 1.85
N HIS A 567 -11.00 -2.48 1.96
CA HIS A 567 -12.35 -2.47 1.41
C HIS A 567 -13.21 -1.32 1.96
N HIS A 568 -13.06 -0.99 3.24
CA HIS A 568 -13.79 0.10 3.89
C HIS A 568 -13.49 1.50 3.33
N LEU A 569 -12.47 1.64 2.47
CA LEU A 569 -12.12 2.85 1.74
C LEU A 569 -12.29 2.70 0.22
N LEU A 570 -13.05 1.70 -0.25
CA LEU A 570 -13.33 1.53 -1.68
C LEU A 570 -13.89 2.83 -2.29
N LEU A 571 -14.83 3.45 -1.58
CA LEU A 571 -15.46 4.71 -1.94
C LEU A 571 -14.81 5.90 -1.22
N PRO A 572 -14.82 7.10 -1.85
CA PRO A 572 -14.50 8.33 -1.13
C PRO A 572 -15.45 8.59 0.04
N LYS A 573 -15.09 9.47 0.97
CA LYS A 573 -15.97 9.87 2.07
C LYS A 573 -17.28 10.47 1.55
N GLY A 574 -17.23 11.50 0.71
CA GLY A 574 -18.41 12.27 0.30
C GLY A 574 -18.74 13.40 1.29
N THR A 575 -19.97 13.92 1.23
CA THR A 575 -20.44 14.98 2.15
C THR A 575 -21.83 14.69 2.70
N PRO A 576 -22.25 15.30 3.82
CA PRO A 576 -23.59 15.11 4.38
C PRO A 576 -24.71 15.55 3.43
N GLU A 577 -24.45 16.52 2.56
CA GLU A 577 -25.40 17.01 1.54
C GLU A 577 -25.42 16.16 0.26
N GLY A 578 -24.41 15.29 0.09
CA GLY A 578 -24.21 14.44 -1.06
C GLY A 578 -23.35 15.08 -2.15
N LEU A 579 -22.19 14.50 -2.43
CA LEU A 579 -21.29 14.93 -3.52
C LEU A 579 -21.58 14.14 -4.79
N LYS A 580 -21.60 14.82 -5.95
CA LYS A 580 -21.89 14.20 -7.25
C LYS A 580 -20.63 13.64 -7.90
N PHE A 581 -20.74 12.41 -8.37
CA PHE A 581 -19.70 11.70 -9.11
C PHE A 581 -20.22 11.20 -10.45
N ASP A 582 -19.32 11.03 -11.40
CA ASP A 582 -19.57 10.24 -12.61
C ASP A 582 -19.01 8.84 -12.40
N LEU A 583 -19.90 7.84 -12.45
CA LEU A 583 -19.55 6.44 -12.56
C LEU A 583 -19.35 6.12 -14.04
N PHE A 584 -18.19 5.56 -14.35
CA PHE A 584 -17.82 5.18 -15.69
C PHE A 584 -17.60 3.66 -15.76
N ALA A 585 -18.21 3.01 -16.74
CA ALA A 585 -17.96 1.60 -17.04
C ALA A 585 -17.57 1.43 -18.51
N MET A 586 -16.56 0.59 -18.75
CA MET A 586 -16.09 0.20 -20.07
C MET A 586 -16.00 -1.32 -20.14
N ILE A 587 -16.42 -1.92 -21.25
CA ILE A 587 -16.13 -3.33 -21.56
C ILE A 587 -15.20 -3.38 -22.76
N SER A 588 -13.93 -3.71 -22.54
CA SER A 588 -12.93 -3.89 -23.60
C SER A 588 -12.90 -5.34 -24.11
N ASP A 589 -12.46 -5.52 -25.36
CA ASP A 589 -12.30 -6.86 -25.96
C ASP A 589 -11.19 -7.64 -25.24
N TYR A 590 -11.54 -8.81 -24.68
CA TYR A 590 -10.61 -9.65 -23.92
C TYR A 590 -9.40 -10.09 -24.76
N ALA A 591 -9.54 -10.23 -26.08
CA ALA A 591 -8.43 -10.60 -26.96
C ALA A 591 -7.28 -9.56 -26.94
N GLY A 592 -7.59 -8.29 -26.70
CA GLY A 592 -6.60 -7.21 -26.55
C GLY A 592 -6.08 -7.03 -25.12
N ASP A 593 -6.69 -7.71 -24.15
CA ASP A 593 -6.47 -7.51 -22.72
C ASP A 593 -5.74 -8.70 -22.08
N THR A 594 -5.96 -9.91 -22.58
CA THR A 594 -5.36 -11.12 -22.00
C THR A 594 -3.84 -11.16 -22.15
N VAL A 595 -3.19 -11.72 -21.13
CA VAL A 595 -1.76 -12.11 -21.13
C VAL A 595 -1.56 -13.61 -21.37
N ASN A 596 -2.60 -14.31 -21.86
CA ASN A 596 -2.62 -15.76 -22.08
C ASN A 596 -2.36 -16.58 -20.81
N GLN A 597 -2.82 -16.07 -19.67
CA GLN A 597 -2.74 -16.74 -18.38
C GLN A 597 -4.11 -16.62 -17.69
N GLU A 598 -4.81 -17.74 -17.58
CA GLU A 598 -6.06 -17.80 -16.85
C GLU A 598 -5.79 -17.79 -15.33
N PHE A 599 -6.66 -17.11 -14.59
CA PHE A 599 -6.68 -17.12 -13.15
C PHE A 599 -8.13 -16.98 -12.68
N ASP A 600 -8.42 -17.52 -11.51
CA ASP A 600 -9.73 -17.33 -10.88
C ASP A 600 -9.63 -16.13 -9.94
N GLU A 601 -10.40 -15.08 -10.24
CA GLU A 601 -10.51 -13.89 -9.40
C GLU A 601 -11.06 -14.21 -8.01
N ASN A 602 -11.84 -15.29 -7.87
CA ASN A 602 -12.39 -15.73 -6.59
C ASN A 602 -11.45 -16.69 -5.84
N ALA A 603 -10.37 -17.14 -6.47
CA ALA A 603 -9.33 -17.88 -5.78
C ALA A 603 -8.61 -16.96 -4.80
N ASN A 604 -8.30 -17.49 -3.62
CA ASN A 604 -7.70 -16.72 -2.54
C ASN A 604 -6.47 -15.94 -3.04
N CYS A 605 -6.44 -14.65 -2.70
CA CYS A 605 -5.32 -13.75 -2.95
C CYS A 605 -5.10 -13.33 -4.41
N SER A 606 -6.06 -13.58 -5.30
CA SER A 606 -6.06 -13.07 -6.68
C SER A 606 -7.03 -11.89 -6.89
N ASP A 607 -7.65 -11.44 -5.82
CA ASP A 607 -8.77 -10.50 -5.77
C ASP A 607 -8.34 -9.03 -5.52
N SER A 608 -7.06 -8.74 -5.33
CA SER A 608 -6.51 -7.37 -5.22
C SER A 608 -5.55 -7.02 -6.36
N HIS A 609 -5.70 -7.70 -7.50
CA HIS A 609 -4.75 -7.64 -8.60
C HIS A 609 -4.61 -6.27 -9.26
N SER A 610 -5.57 -5.36 -9.06
CA SER A 610 -5.48 -4.01 -9.64
C SER A 610 -4.26 -3.23 -9.16
N PHE A 611 -3.94 -3.26 -7.86
CA PHE A 611 -2.76 -2.59 -7.28
C PHE A 611 -1.60 -3.53 -6.96
N CYS A 612 -1.88 -4.84 -6.82
CA CYS A 612 -0.90 -5.80 -6.34
C CYS A 612 -0.47 -6.84 -7.39
N GLY A 613 -1.08 -6.84 -8.58
CA GLY A 613 -0.82 -7.85 -9.62
C GLY A 613 -1.19 -9.26 -9.16
N LEU A 614 -0.51 -10.27 -9.69
CA LEU A 614 -0.66 -11.66 -9.25
C LEU A 614 0.69 -12.19 -8.76
N ARG A 615 0.69 -12.99 -7.70
CA ARG A 615 1.91 -13.56 -7.12
C ARG A 615 2.60 -14.49 -8.13
N ASP A 616 3.90 -14.27 -8.33
CA ASP A 616 4.76 -15.08 -9.22
C ASP A 616 4.19 -15.24 -10.65
N ARG A 617 3.40 -14.26 -11.12
CA ARG A 617 2.65 -14.30 -12.39
C ARG A 617 2.71 -12.94 -13.09
N LEU A 618 2.33 -12.92 -14.36
CA LEU A 618 2.15 -11.67 -15.11
C LEU A 618 0.98 -10.86 -14.55
N TYR A 619 1.05 -9.53 -14.67
CA TYR A 619 -0.10 -8.67 -14.40
C TYR A 619 -1.25 -9.08 -15.34
N PRO A 620 -2.47 -9.34 -14.84
CA PRO A 620 -3.52 -10.04 -15.59
C PRO A 620 -4.23 -9.19 -16.65
N ASP A 621 -3.62 -8.09 -17.07
CA ASP A 621 -4.16 -7.19 -18.09
C ASP A 621 -3.00 -6.56 -18.89
N ARG A 622 -2.91 -6.92 -20.17
CA ARG A 622 -1.92 -6.42 -21.12
C ARG A 622 -2.04 -4.91 -21.33
N ARG A 623 -3.22 -4.34 -21.08
CA ARG A 623 -3.43 -2.91 -21.25
C ARG A 623 -2.60 -2.13 -20.23
N ARG A 624 -2.32 -0.88 -20.59
CA ARG A 624 -1.68 0.07 -19.67
C ARG A 624 -2.61 0.33 -18.50
N HIS A 625 -2.03 0.43 -17.31
CA HIS A 625 -2.81 0.74 -16.13
C HIS A 625 -3.50 2.11 -16.30
N GLY A 626 -4.77 2.20 -15.87
CA GLY A 626 -5.62 3.38 -16.08
C GLY A 626 -6.17 3.54 -17.51
N LEU A 627 -6.20 2.48 -18.33
CA LEU A 627 -6.87 2.51 -19.64
C LEU A 627 -8.33 2.98 -19.50
N SER A 628 -8.79 3.82 -20.45
CA SER A 628 -10.10 4.49 -20.58
C SER A 628 -10.11 5.98 -20.20
N VAL A 629 -9.25 6.38 -19.28
CA VAL A 629 -9.23 7.74 -18.72
C VAL A 629 -8.29 8.70 -19.49
N ARG A 630 -7.90 8.32 -20.71
CA ARG A 630 -6.82 8.97 -21.47
C ARG A 630 -7.23 9.55 -22.82
N SER A 631 -8.50 9.41 -23.20
CA SER A 631 -8.96 9.73 -24.56
C SER A 631 -9.28 11.22 -24.69
N GLU A 632 -8.43 11.98 -25.39
CA GLU A 632 -8.52 13.44 -25.54
C GLU A 632 -9.59 13.91 -26.57
N ARG A 633 -10.65 13.12 -26.83
CA ARG A 633 -11.73 13.55 -27.75
C ARG A 633 -12.93 14.14 -27.01
N CYS A 634 -12.78 15.39 -26.58
CA CYS A 634 -13.90 16.33 -26.50
C CYS A 634 -13.43 17.73 -26.94
N ARG A 635 -13.27 17.94 -28.25
CA ARG A 635 -13.25 19.30 -28.81
C ARG A 635 -14.70 19.79 -28.96
N PRO A 636 -15.03 21.02 -28.54
CA PRO A 636 -16.32 21.61 -28.84
C PRO A 636 -16.35 22.09 -30.30
N ARG A 637 -17.47 21.81 -30.99
CA ARG A 637 -17.86 22.25 -32.35
C ARG A 637 -17.25 21.49 -33.54
N CYS A 638 -18.03 20.56 -34.09
CA CYS A 638 -18.64 20.72 -35.42
C CYS A 638 -19.78 19.69 -35.56
N GLY A 639 -20.96 20.13 -36.01
CA GLY A 639 -22.13 19.27 -36.16
C GLY A 639 -21.86 18.11 -37.12
N ARG A 640 -22.30 16.90 -36.74
CA ARG A 640 -22.23 15.61 -37.46
C ARG A 640 -20.94 14.79 -37.25
N CYS A 641 -20.73 14.31 -36.03
CA CYS A 641 -20.15 12.98 -35.79
C CYS A 641 -20.99 12.27 -34.73
N ARG A 642 -21.52 11.08 -35.05
CA ARG A 642 -22.17 10.20 -34.08
C ARG A 642 -21.14 9.81 -33.01
N THR A 643 -21.46 10.13 -31.75
CA THR A 643 -20.70 9.80 -30.55
C THR A 643 -20.57 8.29 -30.40
N LEU A 644 -19.38 7.83 -30.02
CA LEU A 644 -19.22 6.52 -29.39
C LEU A 644 -20.05 6.52 -28.10
N PRO A 645 -20.81 5.46 -27.78
CA PRO A 645 -21.60 5.44 -26.56
C PRO A 645 -20.68 5.17 -25.35
N GLU A 646 -20.06 6.22 -24.82
CA GLU A 646 -19.60 6.22 -23.43
C GLU A 646 -20.84 6.39 -22.54
N ARG A 647 -21.12 5.41 -21.69
CA ARG A 647 -22.24 5.49 -20.73
C ARG A 647 -21.70 5.83 -19.36
N THR A 648 -21.85 7.10 -19.01
CA THR A 648 -21.61 7.61 -17.66
C THR A 648 -22.93 7.68 -16.90
N ALA A 649 -22.95 7.17 -15.67
CA ALA A 649 -24.06 7.39 -14.74
C ALA A 649 -23.65 8.43 -13.70
N THR A 650 -24.46 9.48 -13.50
CA THR A 650 -24.22 10.40 -12.40
C THR A 650 -24.90 9.89 -11.14
N TRP A 651 -24.15 9.88 -10.04
CA TRP A 651 -24.60 9.37 -8.74
C TRP A 651 -24.13 10.28 -7.62
N ARG A 652 -24.70 10.09 -6.43
CA ARG A 652 -24.39 10.87 -5.23
C ARG A 652 -23.83 9.99 -4.14
N LEU A 653 -22.82 10.51 -3.45
CA LEU A 653 -22.19 9.89 -2.29
C LEU A 653 -22.47 10.74 -1.06
N ARG A 654 -23.15 10.15 -0.07
CA ARG A 654 -23.57 10.83 1.16
C ARG A 654 -22.92 10.18 2.37
N THR A 655 -22.30 11.00 3.23
CA THR A 655 -21.74 10.58 4.53
C THR A 655 -22.77 10.63 5.64
#